data_AF-A0A1H5V399-F1
#
_entry.id   AF-A0A1H5V399-F1
#
_cell.length_a   1.000
_cell.length_b   1.000
_cell.length_c   1.000
_cell.angle_alpha   90.00
_cell.angle_beta   90.00
_cell.angle_gamma   90.00
#
_symmetry.space_group_name_H-M   'P 1'
#
loop_
_entity.id
_entity.type
_entity.pdbx_description
1 polymer ?
#
loop_
_entity_poly.entity_id
_entity_poly.type
_entity_poly.pdbx_seq_one_letter_code
_entity_poly.pdbx_strand_id
1 'polypeptide(L)'
;MKKLIILAIIIFYGNTKACSWYDADYEYFNLFTQSLIPNKAYLPFLLTYSNAFYENKNIQIPDENIKAWQSFFKNELSYDETEALVNKIDIKHLNNLKAGKITNDLFKKLGLGFYTKNKEALDYLIEAKYLQPYMRISFEGDPDSFYETEPSTLKNATQLNYQKTNAALQNLYKAAKNPEIKLRYAYQIVRFNHYTRHFSQAIKAFTTYVEPLKNDTPIYWYALDQKAGAERGLKMFNEANWDFFQVFIHSKNKKESAYKSMFLATDKDFNWLLQKSKTSEEKNMAYFLLAYADYSNPVPLMEKMLANNADSDILKVLVSRAINQLERSYLPIYITCDDPNCKDKDKRLPVYSETYLLDDGKSKDFAAQLSDFIAKARAESDGDFWQMADAYVQFLNKNYSKSQDILSKIKTTDAQFLAEIKKMKMLNDIVSQPKIDAAFETKMMQNYADFFNTAKKKNTDSYMDLPDTEDFLRDILANRYFLQAEDGKSFLMNNQLSDLQYNPNSNLVKKVEEFYRKPNKNDFEKYIAKNLNDVGDTDAFFNVIYGDFAMRQADFELAKNYYEKSKNFSGIPRVNYDWSEDTRTESPLKYKPSQYDGFHNISSSIFGHNVWESFQSPEKVSMQAEKMSDFSFIKNNMNKLELAENAIQLNAIAQENSEKSAIANQLLGNLIYNTSILGYYRQTFVMDINNENGPKFHFGNSENTFHFYYKNFSQSSFIEPDNFDLSINYYKKALALNKNKEDQARILFQMASAEQGKYYQYEAKGELPINYDDPKWDEKEKQRQAKFDQIKNAQFRTYFANLKKDYADTKTVKGLRSSCLYFDYYMKK
;
A
#
# COMPACT_ATOMS: atom_id res chain seq x y z
N MET A 1 16.30 54.86 11.19
CA MET A 1 15.16 54.53 10.31
C MET A 1 15.46 53.20 9.64
N LYS A 2 14.49 52.28 9.73
CA LYS A 2 14.65 50.83 9.64
C LYS A 2 14.96 50.36 8.21
N LYS A 3 16.04 49.60 8.05
CA LYS A 3 16.28 48.72 6.91
C LYS A 3 15.34 47.51 7.07
N LEU A 4 14.32 47.42 6.22
CA LEU A 4 13.49 46.22 6.11
C LEU A 4 14.20 45.23 5.18
N ILE A 5 14.66 44.15 5.77
CA ILE A 5 15.13 42.95 5.10
C ILE A 5 13.91 42.32 4.42
N ILE A 6 13.90 42.31 3.08
CA ILE A 6 12.97 41.51 2.30
C ILE A 6 13.43 40.06 2.44
N LEU A 7 12.74 39.31 3.30
CA LEU A 7 12.82 37.86 3.35
C LEU A 7 12.05 37.33 2.14
N ALA A 8 12.73 37.18 1.00
CA ALA A 8 12.21 36.40 -0.11
C ALA A 8 12.26 34.93 0.32
N ILE A 9 11.15 34.43 0.85
CA ILE A 9 10.90 32.99 0.94
C ILE A 9 10.72 32.51 -0.50
N ILE A 10 11.85 32.19 -1.15
CA ILE A 10 11.86 31.33 -2.32
C ILE A 10 11.58 29.94 -1.76
N ILE A 11 10.30 29.56 -1.74
CA ILE A 11 9.93 28.15 -1.68
C ILE A 11 10.41 27.58 -3.00
N PHE A 12 11.61 27.00 -2.99
CA PHE A 12 11.99 26.02 -3.99
C PHE A 12 10.94 24.93 -3.93
N TYR A 13 10.03 24.90 -4.92
CA TYR A 13 9.41 23.66 -5.36
C TYR A 13 10.48 22.79 -6.02
N GLY A 14 11.51 22.44 -5.25
CA GLY A 14 12.13 21.13 -5.45
C GLY A 14 11.05 20.14 -5.05
N ASN A 15 10.82 19.13 -5.88
CA ASN A 15 10.17 17.92 -5.41
C ASN A 15 11.02 17.41 -4.24
N THR A 16 10.68 17.83 -3.02
CA THR A 16 10.84 16.94 -1.90
C THR A 16 10.00 15.75 -2.31
N LYS A 17 10.68 14.67 -2.73
CA LYS A 17 10.10 13.34 -2.55
C LYS A 17 9.86 13.29 -1.05
N ALA A 18 8.67 13.73 -0.62
CA ALA A 18 8.21 13.40 0.71
C ALA A 18 8.42 11.90 0.80
N CYS A 19 9.15 11.45 1.81
CA CYS A 19 9.23 10.03 2.12
C CYS A 19 7.80 9.62 2.51
N SER A 20 6.96 9.36 1.51
CA SER A 20 5.73 8.64 1.73
C SER A 20 6.16 7.26 2.18
N TRP A 21 5.53 6.76 3.22
CA TRP A 21 5.71 5.38 3.64
C TRP A 21 5.45 4.48 2.41
N TYR A 22 6.48 3.76 1.99
CA TYR A 22 6.48 2.84 0.86
C TYR A 22 6.91 1.48 1.40
N ASP A 23 6.08 0.46 1.17
CA ASP A 23 6.35 -0.88 1.64
C ASP A 23 6.14 -1.87 0.48
N ALA A 24 7.25 -2.34 -0.07
CA ALA A 24 7.26 -3.23 -1.23
C ALA A 24 6.54 -4.57 -0.97
N ASP A 25 6.35 -4.98 0.28
CA ASP A 25 5.66 -6.23 0.61
C ASP A 25 4.13 -6.13 0.40
N TYR A 26 3.59 -4.92 0.21
CA TYR A 26 2.18 -4.63 -0.03
C TYR A 26 1.85 -4.38 -1.51
N GLU A 27 2.75 -4.68 -2.46
CA GLU A 27 2.57 -4.32 -3.87
C GLU A 27 2.36 -5.51 -4.83
N TYR A 28 2.29 -6.75 -4.31
CA TYR A 28 2.14 -7.96 -5.11
C TYR A 28 1.26 -9.01 -4.42
N PHE A 29 0.71 -9.94 -5.20
CA PHE A 29 -0.03 -11.08 -4.68
C PHE A 29 0.93 -12.22 -4.29
N ASN A 30 0.94 -12.58 -3.00
CA ASN A 30 1.64 -13.75 -2.50
C ASN A 30 0.71 -14.98 -2.61
N LEU A 31 0.88 -15.79 -3.66
CA LEU A 31 0.06 -16.98 -3.89
C LEU A 31 0.79 -18.27 -3.54
N PHE A 32 2.13 -18.28 -3.52
CA PHE A 32 2.92 -19.40 -3.02
C PHE A 32 3.29 -19.18 -1.56
N THR A 33 2.78 -20.04 -0.68
CA THR A 33 2.96 -19.90 0.75
C THR A 33 4.42 -20.19 1.14
N GLN A 34 5.25 -19.14 1.16
CA GLN A 34 6.70 -19.26 1.41
C GLN A 34 7.06 -19.91 2.76
N SER A 35 6.14 -19.87 3.75
CA SER A 35 6.30 -20.50 5.06
C SER A 35 6.14 -22.02 5.06
N LEU A 36 5.78 -22.64 3.92
CA LEU A 36 5.71 -24.10 3.70
C LEU A 36 7.09 -24.77 3.57
N ILE A 37 8.08 -24.27 4.31
CA ILE A 37 9.39 -24.90 4.47
C ILE A 37 9.33 -25.96 5.60
N PRO A 38 10.10 -27.07 5.50
CA PRO A 38 10.10 -28.12 6.52
C PRO A 38 10.63 -27.63 7.88
N ASN A 39 11.78 -26.95 7.89
CA ASN A 39 12.42 -26.49 9.12
C ASN A 39 12.06 -25.03 9.44
N LYS A 40 11.12 -24.88 10.38
CA LYS A 40 10.61 -23.56 10.79
C LYS A 40 11.66 -22.66 11.46
N ALA A 41 12.83 -23.19 11.86
CA ALA A 41 13.92 -22.35 12.38
C ALA A 41 14.47 -21.36 11.34
N TYR A 42 14.22 -21.59 10.04
CA TYR A 42 14.64 -20.70 8.97
C TYR A 42 13.53 -19.75 8.48
N LEU A 43 12.37 -19.70 9.13
CA LEU A 43 11.32 -18.74 8.78
C LEU A 43 11.81 -17.29 8.73
N PRO A 44 12.67 -16.80 9.67
CA PRO A 44 13.17 -15.42 9.62
C PRO A 44 13.94 -15.07 8.34
N PHE A 45 14.43 -16.08 7.61
CA PHE A 45 15.24 -15.92 6.39
C PHE A 45 14.41 -16.03 5.11
N LEU A 46 13.09 -16.11 5.20
CA LEU A 46 12.19 -15.95 4.05
C LEU A 46 12.21 -14.51 3.52
N LEU A 47 11.61 -14.28 2.35
CA LEU A 47 11.75 -12.98 1.66
C LEU A 47 10.77 -11.96 2.27
N THR A 48 11.32 -10.82 2.67
CA THR A 48 10.62 -9.60 3.08
C THR A 48 11.49 -8.41 2.71
N TYR A 49 10.88 -7.29 2.38
CA TYR A 49 11.57 -6.00 2.23
C TYR A 49 11.16 -4.98 3.29
N SER A 50 10.08 -5.24 4.05
CA SER A 50 9.62 -4.34 5.11
C SER A 50 10.51 -4.39 6.36
N ASN A 51 11.04 -5.56 6.69
CA ASN A 51 11.77 -5.82 7.92
C ASN A 51 13.13 -6.50 7.66
N ALA A 52 14.03 -6.45 8.66
CA ALA A 52 15.33 -7.12 8.58
C ALA A 52 15.23 -8.65 8.48
N PHE A 53 14.13 -9.22 9.00
CA PHE A 53 13.80 -10.64 8.96
C PHE A 53 12.30 -10.81 8.70
N TYR A 54 11.94 -11.92 8.07
CA TYR A 54 10.55 -12.27 7.83
C TYR A 54 9.87 -12.68 9.14
N GLU A 55 8.76 -12.03 9.48
CA GLU A 55 7.99 -12.33 10.68
C GLU A 55 6.64 -12.95 10.33
N ASN A 56 6.27 -14.01 11.06
CA ASN A 56 4.93 -14.57 10.99
C ASN A 56 4.39 -14.76 12.41
N LYS A 57 3.53 -13.83 12.84
CA LYS A 57 2.95 -13.82 14.19
C LYS A 57 2.20 -15.12 14.55
N ASN A 58 1.72 -15.88 13.55
CA ASN A 58 0.99 -17.12 13.76
C ASN A 58 1.90 -18.34 13.97
N ILE A 59 3.20 -18.21 13.74
CA ILE A 59 4.15 -19.32 13.89
C ILE A 59 5.19 -18.95 14.96
N GLN A 60 5.08 -19.61 16.11
CA GLN A 60 6.09 -19.49 17.17
C GLN A 60 7.15 -20.59 17.00
N ILE A 61 8.42 -20.21 16.88
CA ILE A 61 9.53 -21.15 16.89
C ILE A 61 9.84 -21.50 18.36
N PRO A 62 9.68 -22.76 18.79
CA PRO A 62 9.94 -23.12 20.18
C PRO A 62 11.41 -22.90 20.55
N ASP A 63 11.64 -22.30 21.71
CA ASP A 63 12.98 -22.06 22.26
C ASP A 63 13.63 -23.39 22.68
N GLU A 64 14.79 -23.66 22.11
CA GLU A 64 15.55 -24.89 22.34
C GLU A 64 16.11 -25.00 23.77
N ASN A 65 16.41 -23.89 24.44
CA ASN A 65 16.77 -23.88 25.85
C ASN A 65 15.58 -24.22 26.75
N ILE A 66 14.36 -23.80 26.38
CA ILE A 66 13.14 -24.21 27.11
C ILE A 66 12.90 -25.71 26.93
N LYS A 67 13.08 -26.26 25.71
CA LYS A 67 13.02 -27.71 25.47
C LYS A 67 14.09 -28.49 26.24
N ALA A 68 15.31 -27.94 26.33
CA ALA A 68 16.38 -28.53 27.13
C ALA A 68 16.00 -28.57 28.63
N TRP A 69 15.43 -27.49 29.17
CA TRP A 69 14.90 -27.48 30.53
C TRP A 69 13.76 -28.47 30.73
N GLN A 70 12.84 -28.58 29.78
CA GLN A 70 11.73 -29.53 29.85
C GLN A 70 12.25 -30.97 29.93
N SER A 71 13.25 -31.30 29.10
CA SER A 71 13.93 -32.59 29.10
C SER A 71 14.68 -32.84 30.41
N PHE A 72 15.36 -31.82 30.95
CA PHE A 72 16.04 -31.87 32.25
C PHE A 72 15.06 -32.23 33.39
N PHE A 73 13.86 -31.65 33.37
CA PHE A 73 12.77 -31.96 34.31
C PHE A 73 11.99 -33.24 33.92
N LYS A 74 12.55 -34.10 33.06
CA LYS A 74 11.98 -35.39 32.65
C LYS A 74 10.56 -35.29 32.07
N ASN A 75 10.25 -34.17 31.42
CA ASN A 75 8.92 -33.86 30.87
C ASN A 75 7.79 -33.86 31.92
N GLU A 76 8.10 -33.64 33.20
CA GLU A 76 7.10 -33.43 34.27
C GLU A 76 6.34 -32.10 34.08
N LEU A 77 6.92 -31.17 33.33
CA LEU A 77 6.35 -29.86 32.97
C LEU A 77 5.96 -29.82 31.49
N SER A 78 4.86 -29.14 31.18
CA SER A 78 4.57 -28.74 29.79
C SER A 78 5.60 -27.70 29.30
N TYR A 79 5.61 -27.41 27.99
CA TYR A 79 6.45 -26.35 27.44
C TYR A 79 6.13 -25.00 28.08
N ASP A 80 4.84 -24.64 28.17
CA ASP A 80 4.40 -23.37 28.77
C ASP A 80 4.72 -23.28 30.26
N GLU A 81 4.60 -24.38 31.01
CA GLU A 81 4.98 -24.44 32.42
C GLU A 81 6.51 -24.27 32.59
N THR A 82 7.29 -24.87 31.69
CA THR A 82 8.75 -24.72 31.66
C THR A 82 9.16 -23.30 31.30
N GLU A 83 8.54 -22.70 30.28
CA GLU A 83 8.75 -21.31 29.89
C GLU A 83 8.39 -20.37 31.04
N ALA A 84 7.26 -20.62 31.73
CA ALA A 84 6.88 -19.85 32.89
C ALA A 84 7.95 -19.95 33.99
N LEU A 85 8.41 -21.16 34.33
CA LEU A 85 9.44 -21.37 35.34
C LEU A 85 10.75 -20.64 35.01
N VAL A 86 11.21 -20.73 33.77
CA VAL A 86 12.50 -20.17 33.34
C VAL A 86 12.42 -18.67 33.12
N ASN A 87 11.40 -18.16 32.41
CA ASN A 87 11.36 -16.78 31.93
C ASN A 87 10.39 -15.86 32.68
N LYS A 88 9.25 -16.36 33.18
CA LYS A 88 8.14 -15.50 33.67
C LYS A 88 8.00 -15.43 35.19
N ILE A 89 8.22 -16.53 35.91
CA ILE A 89 8.07 -16.58 37.38
C ILE A 89 9.15 -15.70 38.05
N ASP A 90 8.71 -14.82 38.95
CA ASP A 90 9.59 -13.93 39.70
C ASP A 90 10.51 -14.68 40.68
N ILE A 91 11.73 -14.16 40.87
CA ILE A 91 12.75 -14.74 41.75
C ILE A 91 12.26 -14.92 43.20
N LYS A 92 11.35 -14.06 43.70
CA LYS A 92 10.74 -14.17 45.02
C LYS A 92 10.06 -15.51 45.23
N HIS A 93 9.36 -16.03 44.22
CA HIS A 93 8.63 -17.30 44.33
C HIS A 93 9.59 -18.50 44.40
N LEU A 94 10.71 -18.45 43.68
CA LEU A 94 11.75 -19.48 43.76
C LEU A 94 12.48 -19.46 45.11
N ASN A 95 12.78 -18.27 45.64
CA ASN A 95 13.37 -18.12 46.98
C ASN A 95 12.42 -18.61 48.08
N ASN A 96 11.12 -18.34 47.95
CA ASN A 96 10.11 -18.86 48.86
C ASN A 96 10.06 -20.40 48.82
N LEU A 97 10.08 -20.99 47.61
CA LEU A 97 10.10 -22.44 47.45
C LEU A 97 11.34 -23.06 48.11
N LYS A 98 12.52 -22.46 47.90
CA LYS A 98 13.78 -22.83 48.58
C LYS A 98 13.68 -22.77 50.11
N ALA A 99 12.92 -21.81 50.64
CA ALA A 99 12.63 -21.66 52.07
C ALA A 99 11.45 -22.52 52.56
N GLY A 100 10.93 -23.44 51.73
CA GLY A 100 9.83 -24.34 52.10
C GLY A 100 8.43 -23.73 52.03
N LYS A 101 8.24 -22.64 51.26
CA LYS A 101 6.95 -21.92 51.14
C LYS A 101 6.44 -21.90 49.68
N ILE A 102 5.22 -22.37 49.46
CA ILE A 102 4.55 -22.33 48.15
C ILE A 102 3.84 -20.97 47.97
N THR A 103 4.21 -20.22 46.95
CA THR A 103 3.64 -18.87 46.69
C THR A 103 3.26 -18.63 45.22
N ASN A 104 3.32 -19.65 44.37
CA ASN A 104 2.93 -19.59 42.95
C ASN A 104 2.14 -20.86 42.59
N ASP A 105 1.20 -20.75 41.65
CA ASP A 105 0.30 -21.84 41.29
C ASP A 105 1.03 -23.07 40.70
N LEU A 106 2.10 -22.86 39.93
CA LEU A 106 2.92 -23.97 39.43
C LEU A 106 3.51 -24.80 40.59
N PHE A 107 3.94 -24.14 41.66
CA PHE A 107 4.48 -24.84 42.83
C PHE A 107 3.41 -25.46 43.72
N LYS A 108 2.15 -25.01 43.66
CA LYS A 108 1.02 -25.72 44.28
C LYS A 108 0.82 -27.09 43.63
N LYS A 109 0.96 -27.17 42.30
CA LYS A 109 0.89 -28.43 41.54
C LYS A 109 2.08 -29.35 41.86
N LEU A 110 3.29 -28.81 41.87
CA LEU A 110 4.53 -29.62 42.00
C LEU A 110 4.89 -29.98 43.45
N GLY A 111 4.39 -29.22 44.42
CA GLY A 111 4.68 -29.40 45.84
C GLY A 111 6.09 -28.99 46.26
N LEU A 112 6.35 -28.98 47.57
CA LEU A 112 7.64 -28.58 48.15
C LEU A 112 8.80 -29.52 47.78
N GLY A 113 8.50 -30.80 47.54
CA GLY A 113 9.48 -31.82 47.16
C GLY A 113 10.17 -31.54 45.83
N PHE A 114 9.56 -30.70 44.97
CA PHE A 114 10.14 -30.29 43.69
C PHE A 114 11.50 -29.62 43.85
N TYR A 115 11.68 -28.81 44.92
CA TYR A 115 12.97 -28.18 45.18
C TYR A 115 14.05 -29.16 45.60
N THR A 116 13.74 -30.05 46.54
CA THR A 116 14.70 -31.06 46.99
C THR A 116 15.12 -31.98 45.84
N LYS A 117 14.18 -32.36 44.97
CA LYS A 117 14.42 -33.17 43.77
C LYS A 117 15.30 -32.48 42.74
N ASN A 118 15.12 -31.17 42.53
CA ASN A 118 15.77 -30.40 41.46
C ASN A 118 16.65 -29.26 41.99
N LYS A 119 17.30 -29.47 43.14
CA LYS A 119 17.99 -28.41 43.90
C LYS A 119 18.98 -27.61 43.07
N GLU A 120 19.91 -28.27 42.38
CA GLU A 120 20.93 -27.59 41.56
C GLU A 120 20.32 -26.73 40.46
N ALA A 121 19.22 -27.18 39.84
CA ALA A 121 18.53 -26.43 38.79
C ALA A 121 17.82 -25.19 39.30
N LEU A 122 17.11 -25.30 40.43
CA LEU A 122 16.41 -24.16 41.00
C LEU A 122 17.37 -23.15 41.63
N ASP A 123 18.47 -23.63 42.24
CA ASP A 123 19.54 -22.75 42.70
C ASP A 123 20.17 -21.98 41.52
N TYR A 124 20.40 -22.64 40.39
CA TYR A 124 20.84 -21.95 39.16
C TYR A 124 19.81 -20.94 38.65
N LEU A 125 18.52 -21.28 38.59
CA LEU A 125 17.49 -20.36 38.10
C LEU A 125 17.35 -19.12 38.98
N ILE A 126 17.52 -19.27 40.30
CA ILE A 126 17.58 -18.13 41.23
C ILE A 126 18.75 -17.22 40.88
N GLU A 127 19.96 -17.77 40.71
CA GLU A 127 21.13 -16.99 40.33
C GLU A 127 20.98 -16.32 38.96
N ALA A 128 20.47 -17.06 37.96
CA ALA A 128 20.24 -16.54 36.62
C ALA A 128 19.24 -15.37 36.62
N LYS A 129 18.17 -15.45 37.42
CA LYS A 129 17.19 -14.36 37.56
C LYS A 129 17.75 -13.16 38.34
N TYR A 130 18.67 -13.39 39.28
CA TYR A 130 19.38 -12.30 39.95
C TYR A 130 20.26 -11.51 38.98
N LEU A 131 20.95 -12.21 38.06
CA LEU A 131 21.80 -11.60 37.04
C LEU A 131 20.99 -10.96 35.90
N GLN A 132 19.85 -11.56 35.51
CA GLN A 132 19.03 -11.17 34.36
C GLN A 132 18.86 -9.66 34.14
N PRO A 133 18.46 -8.83 35.14
CA PRO A 133 18.27 -7.40 34.92
C PRO A 133 19.57 -6.65 34.60
N TYR A 134 20.73 -7.19 35.00
CA TYR A 134 22.04 -6.60 34.76
C TYR A 134 22.69 -7.08 33.46
N MET A 135 22.23 -8.18 32.85
CA MET A 135 22.91 -8.75 31.68
C MET A 135 22.59 -7.96 30.39
N ARG A 136 23.12 -6.74 30.33
CA ARG A 136 23.11 -5.79 29.20
C ARG A 136 24.45 -5.06 29.15
N ILE A 137 24.89 -4.66 27.95
CA ILE A 137 26.07 -3.81 27.74
C ILE A 137 25.68 -2.36 28.08
N SER A 138 26.62 -1.57 28.61
CA SER A 138 26.41 -0.12 28.78
C SER A 138 26.31 0.57 27.42
N PHE A 139 25.18 1.20 27.13
CA PHE A 139 25.00 2.07 25.97
C PHE A 139 25.73 3.40 26.22
N GLU A 140 26.64 3.77 25.33
CA GLU A 140 27.23 5.11 25.26
C GLU A 140 26.70 5.72 23.98
N GLY A 141 25.71 6.61 24.10
CA GLY A 141 25.07 7.24 22.95
C GLY A 141 26.01 8.18 22.21
N ASP A 142 25.86 8.22 20.90
CA ASP A 142 26.42 9.28 20.06
C ASP A 142 25.66 10.59 20.32
N PRO A 143 26.33 11.74 20.58
CA PRO A 143 25.66 13.04 20.70
C PRO A 143 24.78 13.42 19.50
N ASP A 144 24.96 12.81 18.33
CA ASP A 144 24.14 13.04 17.12
C ASP A 144 22.97 12.03 16.94
N SER A 145 22.71 11.14 17.91
CA SER A 145 21.62 10.15 17.82
C SER A 145 20.24 10.78 18.07
N PHE A 146 19.47 10.99 17.00
CA PHE A 146 18.15 11.65 17.04
C PHE A 146 16.99 10.77 17.56
N TYR A 147 17.17 9.45 17.71
CA TYR A 147 16.06 8.50 17.90
C TYR A 147 16.16 7.55 19.10
N GLU A 148 17.24 7.56 19.88
CA GLU A 148 17.35 6.67 21.05
C GLU A 148 17.73 7.41 22.32
N THR A 149 16.72 7.80 23.10
CA THR A 149 16.87 7.99 24.55
C THR A 149 16.46 6.70 25.25
N GLU A 150 17.43 5.84 25.59
CA GLU A 150 17.11 4.68 26.43
C GLU A 150 16.50 5.13 27.77
N PRO A 151 15.51 4.40 28.33
CA PRO A 151 14.96 4.71 29.64
C PRO A 151 16.07 4.72 30.71
N SER A 152 16.13 5.80 31.50
CA SER A 152 17.13 6.01 32.57
C SER A 152 17.10 4.98 33.72
N THR A 153 16.19 4.01 33.66
CA THR A 153 15.94 2.99 34.69
C THR A 153 16.56 1.62 34.37
N LEU A 154 17.18 1.44 33.20
CA LEU A 154 17.77 0.16 32.79
C LEU A 154 19.09 -0.13 33.52
N LYS A 155 19.23 -1.37 34.02
CA LYS A 155 20.44 -1.88 34.67
C LYS A 155 21.39 -2.51 33.65
N ASN A 156 22.68 -2.50 33.94
CA ASN A 156 23.72 -3.10 33.08
C ASN A 156 24.80 -3.83 33.89
N ALA A 157 25.67 -4.58 33.21
CA ALA A 157 26.55 -5.54 33.88
C ALA A 157 27.64 -4.87 34.72
N THR A 158 28.03 -3.63 34.37
CA THR A 158 29.08 -2.88 35.07
C THR A 158 28.62 -2.33 36.42
N GLN A 159 27.31 -2.36 36.71
CA GLN A 159 26.76 -2.02 38.03
C GLN A 159 26.98 -3.13 39.08
N LEU A 160 27.30 -4.35 38.65
CA LEU A 160 27.67 -5.43 39.57
C LEU A 160 29.16 -5.34 39.93
N ASN A 161 29.49 -5.74 41.16
CA ASN A 161 30.90 -5.82 41.56
C ASN A 161 31.58 -6.98 40.82
N TYR A 162 32.40 -6.66 39.83
CA TYR A 162 33.02 -7.65 38.95
C TYR A 162 33.78 -8.75 39.71
N GLN A 163 34.66 -8.40 40.65
CA GLN A 163 35.47 -9.39 41.37
C GLN A 163 34.58 -10.34 42.20
N LYS A 164 33.61 -9.79 42.94
CA LYS A 164 32.69 -10.59 43.78
C LYS A 164 31.80 -11.48 42.95
N THR A 165 31.17 -10.94 41.91
CA THR A 165 30.25 -11.71 41.05
C THR A 165 30.98 -12.80 40.28
N ASN A 166 32.13 -12.50 39.66
CA ASN A 166 32.90 -13.50 38.92
C ASN A 166 33.42 -14.62 39.85
N ALA A 167 33.89 -14.29 41.06
CA ALA A 167 34.31 -15.29 42.04
C ALA A 167 33.13 -16.17 42.52
N ALA A 168 31.96 -15.57 42.75
CA ALA A 168 30.75 -16.31 43.13
C ALA A 168 30.34 -17.31 42.04
N LEU A 169 30.31 -16.88 40.77
CA LEU A 169 29.98 -17.75 39.65
C LEU A 169 30.98 -18.91 39.48
N GLN A 170 32.28 -18.66 39.65
CA GLN A 170 33.29 -19.71 39.62
C GLN A 170 33.12 -20.72 40.76
N ASN A 171 32.73 -20.26 41.96
CA ASN A 171 32.46 -21.15 43.09
C ASN A 171 31.21 -22.00 42.84
N LEU A 172 30.15 -21.41 42.29
CA LEU A 172 28.93 -22.14 41.90
C LEU A 172 29.21 -23.17 40.81
N TYR A 173 30.03 -22.84 39.81
CA TYR A 173 30.51 -23.78 38.79
C TYR A 173 31.27 -24.97 39.40
N LYS A 174 32.15 -24.73 40.37
CA LYS A 174 32.91 -25.79 41.05
C LYS A 174 32.01 -26.67 41.93
N ALA A 175 30.99 -26.08 42.54
CA ALA A 175 30.05 -26.80 43.41
C ALA A 175 29.02 -27.63 42.63
N ALA A 176 28.65 -27.21 41.42
CA ALA A 176 27.71 -27.92 40.57
C ALA A 176 28.25 -29.31 40.17
N LYS A 177 27.43 -30.35 40.39
CA LYS A 177 27.76 -31.73 40.05
C LYS A 177 27.08 -32.17 38.76
N ASN A 178 25.87 -31.68 38.51
CA ASN A 178 25.15 -31.98 37.28
C ASN A 178 25.85 -31.31 36.07
N PRO A 179 26.21 -32.05 35.01
CA PRO A 179 26.93 -31.49 33.86
C PRO A 179 26.20 -30.36 33.12
N GLU A 180 24.86 -30.43 33.01
CA GLU A 180 24.07 -29.38 32.36
C GLU A 180 24.01 -28.11 33.21
N ILE A 181 23.83 -28.24 34.54
CA ILE A 181 23.85 -27.09 35.46
C ILE A 181 25.25 -26.47 35.51
N LYS A 182 26.28 -27.30 35.49
CA LYS A 182 27.68 -26.85 35.44
C LYS A 182 27.96 -26.05 34.16
N LEU A 183 27.52 -26.53 33.00
CA LEU A 183 27.60 -25.81 31.73
C LEU A 183 26.85 -24.47 31.78
N ARG A 184 25.69 -24.43 32.43
CA ARG A 184 24.91 -23.20 32.59
C ARG A 184 25.63 -22.16 33.45
N TYR A 185 26.31 -22.56 34.52
CA TYR A 185 27.19 -21.64 35.26
C TYR A 185 28.38 -21.19 34.41
N ALA A 186 28.99 -22.09 33.63
CA ALA A 186 30.07 -21.72 32.70
C ALA A 186 29.61 -20.66 31.70
N TYR A 187 28.42 -20.81 31.13
CA TYR A 187 27.78 -19.80 30.28
C TYR A 187 27.61 -18.45 30.99
N GLN A 188 27.13 -18.43 32.25
CA GLN A 188 27.01 -17.17 33.00
C GLN A 188 28.38 -16.51 33.23
N ILE A 189 29.44 -17.28 33.47
CA ILE A 189 30.80 -16.74 33.59
C ILE A 189 31.22 -16.07 32.27
N VAL A 190 31.08 -16.75 31.13
CA VAL A 190 31.43 -16.19 29.81
C VAL A 190 30.63 -14.92 29.51
N ARG A 191 29.30 -14.99 29.66
CA ARG A 191 28.39 -13.87 29.42
C ARG A 191 28.70 -12.66 30.32
N PHE A 192 28.96 -12.88 31.61
CA PHE A 192 29.28 -11.80 32.54
C PHE A 192 30.59 -11.10 32.17
N ASN A 193 31.63 -11.86 31.82
CA ASN A 193 32.90 -11.30 31.36
C ASN A 193 32.71 -10.53 30.03
N HIS A 194 31.92 -11.06 29.09
CA HIS A 194 31.62 -10.38 27.83
C HIS A 194 30.90 -9.04 28.06
N TYR A 195 29.81 -9.02 28.83
CA TYR A 195 28.99 -7.82 29.02
C TYR A 195 29.64 -6.76 29.92
N THR A 196 30.61 -7.15 30.76
CA THR A 196 31.48 -6.20 31.47
C THR A 196 32.69 -5.77 30.64
N ARG A 197 32.74 -6.10 29.33
CA ARG A 197 33.81 -5.79 28.38
C ARG A 197 35.19 -6.38 28.73
N HIS A 198 35.24 -7.39 29.60
CA HIS A 198 36.45 -8.18 29.89
C HIS A 198 36.63 -9.27 28.83
N PHE A 199 36.82 -8.85 27.58
CA PHE A 199 36.73 -9.74 26.42
C PHE A 199 37.74 -10.89 26.45
N SER A 200 39.00 -10.62 26.78
CA SER A 200 40.03 -11.67 26.88
C SER A 200 39.69 -12.69 27.97
N GLN A 201 39.08 -12.24 29.07
CA GLN A 201 38.63 -13.12 30.15
C GLN A 201 37.40 -13.94 29.74
N ALA A 202 36.50 -13.40 28.91
CA ALA A 202 35.36 -14.14 28.37
C ALA A 202 35.82 -15.30 27.47
N ILE A 203 36.76 -15.04 26.55
CA ILE A 203 37.37 -16.08 25.69
C ILE A 203 38.06 -17.15 26.56
N LYS A 204 38.88 -16.74 27.53
CA LYS A 204 39.55 -17.66 28.45
C LYS A 204 38.55 -18.46 29.31
N ALA A 205 37.46 -17.85 29.73
CA ALA A 205 36.41 -18.52 30.50
C ALA A 205 35.74 -19.62 29.67
N PHE A 206 35.52 -19.40 28.38
CA PHE A 206 34.95 -20.42 27.50
C PHE A 206 35.88 -21.63 27.39
N THR A 207 37.17 -21.42 27.08
CA THR A 207 38.15 -22.51 26.96
C THR A 207 38.39 -23.25 28.29
N THR A 208 38.24 -22.55 29.42
CA THR A 208 38.47 -23.13 30.76
C THR A 208 37.26 -23.87 31.31
N TYR A 209 36.04 -23.35 31.12
CA TYR A 209 34.84 -23.82 31.82
C TYR A 209 33.78 -24.43 30.90
N VAL A 210 33.75 -24.10 29.61
CA VAL A 210 32.73 -24.58 28.67
C VAL A 210 33.28 -25.74 27.84
N GLU A 211 34.39 -25.52 27.12
CA GLU A 211 34.96 -26.48 26.17
C GLU A 211 35.29 -27.85 26.78
N PRO A 212 35.86 -27.97 28.00
CA PRO A 212 36.19 -29.27 28.59
C PRO A 212 34.97 -30.13 28.93
N LEU A 213 33.77 -29.54 29.04
CA LEU A 213 32.54 -30.27 29.36
C LEU A 213 32.04 -31.09 28.16
N LYS A 214 32.43 -30.72 26.92
CA LYS A 214 32.05 -31.40 25.66
C LYS A 214 30.56 -31.74 25.57
N ASN A 215 29.71 -30.86 26.09
CA ASN A 215 28.28 -31.09 26.21
C ASN A 215 27.53 -30.23 25.19
N ASP A 216 27.25 -30.82 24.03
CA ASP A 216 26.54 -30.18 22.91
C ASP A 216 25.06 -30.00 23.27
N THR A 217 24.75 -28.83 23.83
CA THR A 217 23.40 -28.40 24.21
C THR A 217 23.22 -26.95 23.77
N PRO A 218 21.99 -26.42 23.71
CA PRO A 218 21.77 -25.01 23.36
C PRO A 218 22.62 -24.02 24.17
N ILE A 219 22.93 -24.35 25.42
CA ILE A 219 23.73 -23.48 26.30
C ILE A 219 25.21 -23.46 25.94
N TYR A 220 25.73 -24.52 25.34
CA TYR A 220 27.08 -24.51 24.76
C TYR A 220 27.15 -23.46 23.65
N TRP A 221 26.20 -23.49 22.73
CA TRP A 221 26.12 -22.53 21.62
C TRP A 221 25.83 -21.11 22.10
N TYR A 222 25.05 -20.93 23.16
CA TYR A 222 24.87 -19.61 23.77
C TYR A 222 26.18 -19.09 24.40
N ALA A 223 27.00 -19.97 24.97
CA ALA A 223 28.33 -19.56 25.46
C ALA A 223 29.28 -19.23 24.30
N LEU A 224 29.18 -19.95 23.19
CA LEU A 224 29.96 -19.66 21.98
C LEU A 224 29.56 -18.31 21.37
N ASP A 225 28.27 -17.99 21.32
CA ASP A 225 27.74 -16.68 20.91
C ASP A 225 28.34 -15.52 21.72
N GLN A 226 28.46 -15.70 23.04
CA GLN A 226 29.08 -14.70 23.91
C GLN A 226 30.60 -14.63 23.74
N LYS A 227 31.27 -15.76 23.46
CA LYS A 227 32.69 -15.79 23.09
C LYS A 227 32.93 -15.04 21.77
N ALA A 228 32.11 -15.29 20.75
CA ALA A 228 32.19 -14.63 19.45
C ALA A 228 32.01 -13.11 19.58
N GLY A 229 31.08 -12.65 20.42
CA GLY A 229 30.93 -11.24 20.76
C GLY A 229 32.18 -10.63 21.44
N ALA A 230 32.84 -11.39 22.31
CA ALA A 230 34.11 -10.97 22.91
C ALA A 230 35.27 -10.92 21.91
N GLU A 231 35.39 -11.91 21.02
CA GLU A 231 36.35 -11.92 19.91
C GLU A 231 36.14 -10.70 19.00
N ARG A 232 34.88 -10.35 18.72
CA ARG A 232 34.51 -9.15 17.99
C ARG A 232 34.99 -7.89 18.68
N GLY A 233 34.79 -7.77 19.99
CA GLY A 233 35.28 -6.66 20.81
C GLY A 233 36.81 -6.50 20.77
N LEU A 234 37.54 -7.60 20.55
CA LEU A 234 38.99 -7.61 20.37
C LEU A 234 39.45 -7.47 18.90
N LYS A 235 38.52 -7.22 17.97
CA LYS A 235 38.78 -7.11 16.53
C LYS A 235 39.33 -8.40 15.89
N MET A 236 39.06 -9.56 16.51
CA MET A 236 39.36 -10.89 15.95
C MET A 236 38.24 -11.29 14.98
N PHE A 237 38.12 -10.58 13.86
CA PHE A 237 36.93 -10.63 13.01
C PHE A 237 36.70 -12.00 12.36
N ASN A 238 37.75 -12.69 11.94
CA ASN A 238 37.64 -14.00 11.30
C ASN A 238 37.17 -15.07 12.30
N GLU A 239 37.77 -15.08 13.48
CA GLU A 239 37.40 -15.97 14.59
C GLU A 239 35.96 -15.72 15.02
N ALA A 240 35.60 -14.45 15.25
CA ALA A 240 34.25 -14.07 15.62
C ALA A 240 33.21 -14.50 14.56
N ASN A 241 33.50 -14.27 13.27
CA ASN A 241 32.63 -14.70 12.17
C ASN A 241 32.48 -16.22 12.12
N TRP A 242 33.57 -16.98 12.34
CA TRP A 242 33.50 -18.44 12.41
C TRP A 242 32.63 -18.93 13.57
N ASP A 243 32.80 -18.35 14.75
CA ASP A 243 32.05 -18.78 15.93
C ASP A 243 30.57 -18.40 15.83
N PHE A 244 30.24 -17.19 15.35
CA PHE A 244 28.84 -16.83 15.05
C PHE A 244 28.24 -17.71 13.95
N PHE A 245 29.03 -18.11 12.95
CA PHE A 245 28.60 -19.06 11.93
C PHE A 245 28.26 -20.44 12.50
N GLN A 246 29.06 -20.94 13.44
CA GLN A 246 28.78 -22.19 14.14
C GLN A 246 27.52 -22.07 15.02
N VAL A 247 27.35 -20.95 15.73
CA VAL A 247 26.09 -20.66 16.46
C VAL A 247 24.90 -20.64 15.49
N PHE A 248 25.06 -20.01 14.32
CA PHE A 248 24.02 -19.96 13.31
C PHE A 248 23.59 -21.35 12.83
N ILE A 249 24.53 -22.26 12.60
CA ILE A 249 24.23 -23.64 12.19
C ILE A 249 23.48 -24.38 13.30
N HIS A 250 24.02 -24.35 14.51
CA HIS A 250 23.62 -25.28 15.57
C HIS A 250 22.49 -24.79 16.47
N SER A 251 22.17 -23.49 16.46
CA SER A 251 21.04 -22.95 17.23
C SER A 251 19.80 -22.69 16.38
N LYS A 252 18.62 -22.84 16.98
CA LYS A 252 17.32 -22.52 16.35
C LYS A 252 16.87 -21.09 16.60
N ASN A 253 16.94 -20.62 17.85
CA ASN A 253 16.45 -19.29 18.26
C ASN A 253 17.54 -18.21 18.31
N LYS A 254 18.80 -18.56 18.00
CA LYS A 254 19.92 -17.61 17.89
C LYS A 254 20.31 -17.27 16.46
N LYS A 255 19.64 -17.85 15.45
CA LYS A 255 20.00 -17.64 14.04
C LYS A 255 19.97 -16.15 13.65
N GLU A 256 18.92 -15.44 14.01
CA GLU A 256 18.79 -14.00 13.73
C GLU A 256 19.89 -13.16 14.38
N SER A 257 20.16 -13.37 15.67
CA SER A 257 21.19 -12.63 16.39
C SER A 257 22.60 -12.97 15.91
N ALA A 258 22.87 -14.24 15.62
CA ALA A 258 24.13 -14.70 15.06
C ALA A 258 24.34 -14.11 13.66
N TYR A 259 23.31 -14.12 12.81
CA TYR A 259 23.35 -13.50 11.49
C TYR A 259 23.69 -12.00 11.57
N LYS A 260 22.96 -11.24 12.38
CA LYS A 260 23.22 -9.80 12.60
C LYS A 260 24.62 -9.52 13.16
N SER A 261 25.23 -10.48 13.84
CA SER A 261 26.55 -10.33 14.45
C SER A 261 27.71 -10.78 13.55
N MET A 262 27.41 -11.53 12.48
CA MET A 262 28.37 -11.84 11.42
C MET A 262 28.57 -10.65 10.50
N PHE A 263 29.81 -10.35 10.12
CA PHE A 263 30.10 -9.33 9.11
C PHE A 263 30.97 -9.94 8.03
N LEU A 264 30.33 -10.41 6.96
CA LEU A 264 30.96 -10.96 5.76
C LEU A 264 31.00 -9.87 4.68
N ALA A 265 31.77 -8.81 4.92
CA ALA A 265 31.72 -7.59 4.10
C ALA A 265 32.53 -7.69 2.79
N THR A 266 33.40 -8.69 2.67
CA THR A 266 34.29 -8.85 1.52
C THR A 266 34.35 -10.30 1.03
N ASP A 267 34.69 -10.48 -0.25
CA ASP A 267 35.00 -11.81 -0.81
C ASP A 267 36.06 -12.56 -0.01
N LYS A 268 37.00 -11.83 0.60
CA LYS A 268 38.04 -12.42 1.46
C LYS A 268 37.44 -13.07 2.70
N ASP A 269 36.48 -12.41 3.35
CA ASP A 269 35.83 -12.91 4.55
C ASP A 269 35.03 -14.18 4.22
N PHE A 270 34.28 -14.15 3.11
CA PHE A 270 33.53 -15.30 2.63
C PHE A 270 34.44 -16.48 2.24
N ASN A 271 35.50 -16.23 1.46
CA ASN A 271 36.44 -17.28 1.05
C ASN A 271 37.13 -17.93 2.26
N TRP A 272 37.47 -17.13 3.28
CA TRP A 272 38.03 -17.67 4.52
C TRP A 272 37.03 -18.56 5.26
N LEU A 273 35.76 -18.14 5.37
CA LEU A 273 34.68 -18.93 5.97
C LEU A 273 34.52 -20.26 5.23
N LEU A 274 34.41 -20.22 3.90
CA LEU A 274 34.22 -21.39 3.04
C LEU A 274 35.40 -22.36 3.09
N GLN A 275 36.64 -21.86 3.17
CA GLN A 275 37.83 -22.71 3.35
C GLN A 275 37.83 -23.43 4.70
N LYS A 276 37.26 -22.81 5.74
CA LYS A 276 37.17 -23.38 7.08
C LYS A 276 36.03 -24.39 7.22
N SER A 277 34.98 -24.27 6.40
CA SER A 277 33.88 -25.23 6.27
C SER A 277 34.36 -26.59 5.73
N LYS A 278 34.28 -27.63 6.56
CA LYS A 278 34.75 -28.98 6.23
C LYS A 278 33.63 -29.88 5.73
N THR A 279 32.44 -29.78 6.32
CA THR A 279 31.31 -30.65 5.99
C THR A 279 30.48 -30.07 4.83
N SER A 280 29.70 -30.91 4.15
CA SER A 280 28.75 -30.44 3.13
C SER A 280 27.70 -29.49 3.71
N GLU A 281 27.30 -29.70 4.96
CA GLU A 281 26.36 -28.83 5.68
C GLU A 281 26.95 -27.45 5.93
N GLU A 282 28.19 -27.37 6.42
CA GLU A 282 28.88 -26.08 6.62
C GLU A 282 29.09 -25.35 5.28
N LYS A 283 29.50 -26.05 4.22
CA LYS A 283 29.67 -25.43 2.90
C LYS A 283 28.34 -24.89 2.36
N ASN A 284 27.26 -25.65 2.49
CA ASN A 284 25.93 -25.20 2.08
C ASN A 284 25.43 -24.03 2.91
N MET A 285 25.73 -24.01 4.21
CA MET A 285 25.37 -22.88 5.05
C MET A 285 26.13 -21.62 4.67
N ALA A 286 27.42 -21.72 4.35
CA ALA A 286 28.18 -20.58 3.84
C ALA A 286 27.54 -20.03 2.55
N TYR A 287 27.25 -20.90 1.58
CA TYR A 287 26.55 -20.49 0.34
C TYR A 287 25.17 -19.88 0.61
N PHE A 288 24.41 -20.41 1.58
CA PHE A 288 23.12 -19.86 1.97
C PHE A 288 23.23 -18.44 2.52
N LEU A 289 24.21 -18.17 3.38
CA LEU A 289 24.44 -16.81 3.91
C LEU A 289 24.76 -15.82 2.80
N LEU A 290 25.56 -16.21 1.81
CA LEU A 290 25.87 -15.37 0.66
C LEU A 290 24.65 -15.18 -0.25
N ALA A 291 23.89 -16.25 -0.52
CA ALA A 291 22.67 -16.18 -1.32
C ALA A 291 21.54 -15.37 -0.65
N TYR A 292 21.59 -15.23 0.68
CA TYR A 292 20.66 -14.41 1.44
C TYR A 292 21.08 -12.92 1.46
N ALA A 293 22.39 -12.63 1.47
CA ALA A 293 22.92 -11.28 1.67
C ALA A 293 22.83 -10.35 0.44
N ASP A 294 22.59 -10.87 -0.77
CA ASP A 294 22.66 -10.10 -2.02
C ASP A 294 21.31 -9.99 -2.76
N TYR A 295 21.11 -8.86 -3.45
CA TYR A 295 20.03 -8.61 -4.42
C TYR A 295 20.28 -9.26 -5.79
N SER A 296 21.00 -10.40 -5.82
CA SER A 296 21.38 -11.09 -7.05
C SER A 296 20.62 -12.41 -7.19
N ASN A 297 20.65 -12.97 -8.40
CA ASN A 297 20.05 -14.26 -8.68
C ASN A 297 20.69 -15.37 -7.81
N PRO A 298 19.92 -16.04 -6.91
CA PRO A 298 20.48 -17.06 -6.01
C PRO A 298 20.80 -18.40 -6.71
N VAL A 299 20.33 -18.63 -7.93
CA VAL A 299 20.44 -19.92 -8.64
C VAL A 299 21.89 -20.44 -8.74
N PRO A 300 22.91 -19.64 -9.10
CA PRO A 300 24.28 -20.14 -9.17
C PRO A 300 24.82 -20.68 -7.84
N LEU A 301 24.40 -20.12 -6.70
CA LEU A 301 24.75 -20.62 -5.37
C LEU A 301 23.93 -21.85 -5.00
N MET A 302 22.64 -21.86 -5.37
CA MET A 302 21.78 -23.04 -5.17
C MET A 302 22.29 -24.27 -5.94
N GLU A 303 22.82 -24.12 -7.16
CA GLU A 303 23.44 -25.22 -7.92
C GLU A 303 24.65 -25.82 -7.18
N LYS A 304 25.49 -24.98 -6.56
CA LYS A 304 26.59 -25.45 -5.70
C LYS A 304 26.07 -26.19 -4.47
N MET A 305 24.97 -25.73 -3.89
CA MET A 305 24.36 -26.35 -2.71
C MET A 305 23.71 -27.70 -3.05
N LEU A 306 23.03 -27.79 -4.18
CA LEU A 306 22.42 -29.00 -4.71
C LEU A 306 23.47 -30.10 -4.88
N ALA A 307 24.60 -29.79 -5.54
CA ALA A 307 25.71 -30.72 -5.73
C ALA A 307 26.34 -31.24 -4.42
N ASN A 308 26.25 -30.48 -3.33
CA ASN A 308 26.76 -30.89 -2.02
C ASN A 308 25.72 -31.71 -1.21
N ASN A 309 24.44 -31.34 -1.25
CA ASN A 309 23.32 -32.02 -0.59
C ASN A 309 21.97 -31.54 -1.16
N ALA A 310 21.34 -32.39 -1.96
CA ALA A 310 20.07 -32.10 -2.64
C ALA A 310 18.83 -32.01 -1.74
N ASP A 311 18.85 -32.60 -0.55
CA ASP A 311 17.71 -32.58 0.39
C ASP A 311 17.86 -31.54 1.51
N SER A 312 18.68 -30.52 1.29
CA SER A 312 18.95 -29.49 2.29
C SER A 312 17.76 -28.55 2.50
N ASP A 313 17.30 -28.39 3.75
CA ASP A 313 16.17 -27.50 4.08
C ASP A 313 16.41 -26.03 3.69
N ILE A 314 17.65 -25.55 3.79
CA ILE A 314 18.03 -24.19 3.40
C ILE A 314 17.94 -23.95 1.89
N LEU A 315 18.03 -25.01 1.09
CA LEU A 315 17.79 -24.92 -0.36
C LEU A 315 16.31 -24.64 -0.66
N LYS A 316 15.41 -25.28 0.10
CA LYS A 316 13.96 -25.06 0.02
C LYS A 316 13.61 -23.61 0.44
N VAL A 317 14.32 -23.04 1.42
CA VAL A 317 14.19 -21.63 1.81
C VAL A 317 14.56 -20.69 0.65
N LEU A 318 15.71 -20.90 0.00
CA LEU A 318 16.13 -20.06 -1.13
C LEU A 318 15.17 -20.16 -2.32
N VAL A 319 14.61 -21.34 -2.58
CA VAL A 319 13.61 -21.54 -3.63
C VAL A 319 12.32 -20.80 -3.30
N SER A 320 11.84 -20.86 -2.05
CA SER A 320 10.67 -20.07 -1.62
C SER A 320 10.91 -18.57 -1.81
N ARG A 321 12.11 -18.07 -1.47
CA ARG A 321 12.49 -16.66 -1.71
C ARG A 321 12.51 -16.33 -3.20
N ALA A 322 13.13 -17.19 -4.01
CA ALA A 322 13.23 -17.02 -5.46
C ALA A 322 11.84 -16.99 -6.14
N ILE A 323 10.94 -17.88 -5.72
CA ILE A 323 9.54 -17.87 -6.15
C ILE A 323 8.86 -16.55 -5.76
N ASN A 324 9.01 -16.11 -4.51
CA ASN A 324 8.42 -14.86 -4.05
C ASN A 324 8.96 -13.63 -4.82
N GLN A 325 10.23 -13.66 -5.21
CA GLN A 325 10.80 -12.65 -6.11
C GLN A 325 10.10 -12.64 -7.47
N LEU A 326 9.82 -13.82 -8.05
CA LEU A 326 9.06 -13.91 -9.30
C LEU A 326 7.64 -13.37 -9.15
N GLU A 327 6.95 -13.66 -8.03
CA GLU A 327 5.61 -13.13 -7.78
C GLU A 327 5.56 -11.59 -7.83
N ARG A 328 6.59 -10.92 -7.33
CA ARG A 328 6.68 -9.45 -7.39
C ARG A 328 6.78 -8.89 -8.82
N SER A 329 7.29 -9.67 -9.76
CA SER A 329 7.38 -9.27 -11.17
C SER A 329 6.17 -9.73 -11.99
N TYR A 330 5.56 -10.88 -11.67
CA TYR A 330 4.46 -11.46 -12.45
C TYR A 330 3.07 -11.16 -11.89
N LEU A 331 2.96 -10.86 -10.60
CA LEU A 331 1.70 -10.70 -9.87
C LEU A 331 1.62 -9.36 -9.11
N PRO A 332 1.96 -8.21 -9.71
CA PRO A 332 1.78 -6.92 -9.04
C PRO A 332 0.27 -6.63 -8.83
N ILE A 333 -0.06 -5.94 -7.74
CA ILE A 333 -1.46 -5.54 -7.43
C ILE A 333 -1.96 -4.46 -8.40
N TYR A 334 -1.05 -3.57 -8.78
CA TYR A 334 -1.33 -2.47 -9.69
C TYR A 334 -0.50 -2.65 -10.96
N ILE A 335 -1.21 -2.74 -12.08
CA ILE A 335 -0.61 -2.87 -13.40
C ILE A 335 -0.83 -1.55 -14.11
N THR A 336 0.23 -0.76 -14.25
CA THR A 336 0.21 0.49 -15.02
C THR A 336 0.64 0.22 -16.46
N CYS A 337 0.23 1.12 -17.35
CA CYS A 337 0.58 1.10 -18.76
C CYS A 337 1.28 2.40 -19.12
N ASP A 338 2.43 2.63 -18.50
CA ASP A 338 3.23 3.84 -18.71
C ASP A 338 4.11 3.76 -19.97
N ASP A 339 4.17 2.57 -20.59
CA ASP A 339 4.87 2.32 -21.86
C ASP A 339 4.03 2.79 -23.07
N PRO A 340 4.55 3.66 -23.95
CA PRO A 340 3.90 4.07 -25.20
C PRO A 340 3.41 2.90 -26.08
N ASN A 341 4.02 1.73 -25.97
CA ASN A 341 3.68 0.51 -26.72
C ASN A 341 2.70 -0.42 -25.99
N CYS A 342 2.09 0.00 -24.87
CA CYS A 342 1.10 -0.83 -24.13
C CYS A 342 -0.07 -1.30 -25.02
N LYS A 343 -0.40 -0.56 -26.09
CA LYS A 343 -1.43 -0.96 -27.06
C LYS A 343 -1.14 -2.31 -27.74
N ASP A 344 0.12 -2.68 -27.88
CA ASP A 344 0.59 -3.87 -28.61
C ASP A 344 0.95 -5.06 -27.69
N LYS A 345 0.86 -4.90 -26.36
CA LYS A 345 1.16 -5.96 -25.38
C LYS A 345 -0.04 -6.88 -25.14
N ASP A 346 0.25 -8.12 -24.70
CA ASP A 346 -0.76 -9.05 -24.19
C ASP A 346 -1.50 -8.41 -23.00
N LYS A 347 -2.82 -8.26 -23.12
CA LYS A 347 -3.68 -7.66 -22.08
C LYS A 347 -4.29 -8.68 -21.14
N ARG A 348 -3.94 -9.97 -21.29
CA ARG A 348 -4.45 -11.06 -20.48
C ARG A 348 -3.57 -11.28 -19.26
N LEU A 349 -4.13 -11.01 -18.09
CA LEU A 349 -3.46 -11.22 -16.81
C LEU A 349 -3.30 -12.72 -16.47
N PRO A 350 -2.21 -13.09 -15.76
CA PRO A 350 -1.11 -12.23 -15.29
C PRO A 350 -0.15 -11.83 -16.42
N VAL A 351 0.47 -10.66 -16.29
CA VAL A 351 1.50 -10.15 -17.20
C VAL A 351 2.74 -9.80 -16.42
N TYR A 352 3.89 -10.00 -17.05
CA TYR A 352 5.16 -9.59 -16.48
C TYR A 352 5.25 -8.06 -16.46
N SER A 353 5.53 -7.51 -15.28
CA SER A 353 5.82 -6.09 -15.05
C SER A 353 7.26 -5.95 -14.60
N GLU A 354 7.99 -5.06 -15.27
CA GLU A 354 9.32 -4.63 -14.83
C GLU A 354 9.11 -3.70 -13.63
N THR A 355 9.06 -4.27 -12.43
CA THR A 355 8.94 -3.48 -11.20
C THR A 355 10.24 -2.73 -10.94
N TYR A 356 10.12 -1.51 -10.42
CA TYR A 356 11.23 -0.57 -10.14
C TYR A 356 12.37 -1.14 -9.27
N LEU A 357 12.18 -2.29 -8.63
CA LEU A 357 13.16 -2.93 -7.74
C LEU A 357 14.14 -3.87 -8.46
N LEU A 358 13.87 -4.26 -9.72
CA LEU A 358 14.68 -5.20 -10.49
C LEU A 358 14.92 -4.71 -11.93
N ASP A 359 15.26 -3.44 -12.06
CA ASP A 359 15.63 -2.82 -13.34
C ASP A 359 17.05 -3.23 -13.77
N ASP A 360 17.20 -4.47 -14.25
CA ASP A 360 18.45 -4.89 -14.91
C ASP A 360 18.29 -5.73 -16.18
N GLY A 361 17.05 -5.95 -16.64
CA GLY A 361 16.76 -6.76 -17.84
C GLY A 361 17.09 -8.26 -17.72
N LYS A 362 17.54 -8.75 -16.55
CA LYS A 362 17.91 -10.18 -16.33
C LYS A 362 16.80 -11.02 -15.70
N SER A 363 15.66 -10.41 -15.34
CA SER A 363 14.57 -11.08 -14.62
C SER A 363 13.75 -12.08 -15.44
N LYS A 364 13.67 -11.95 -16.79
CA LYS A 364 13.05 -12.98 -17.64
C LYS A 364 13.87 -14.28 -17.70
N ASP A 365 15.19 -14.17 -17.75
CA ASP A 365 16.08 -15.33 -17.71
C ASP A 365 16.06 -16.02 -16.34
N PHE A 366 15.78 -15.28 -15.26
CA PHE A 366 15.69 -15.82 -13.91
C PHE A 366 14.58 -16.86 -13.75
N ALA A 367 13.39 -16.65 -14.33
CA ALA A 367 12.30 -17.61 -14.26
C ALA A 367 12.66 -18.95 -14.93
N ALA A 368 13.36 -18.89 -16.08
CA ALA A 368 13.85 -20.07 -16.79
C ALA A 368 14.94 -20.79 -15.98
N GLN A 369 15.92 -20.05 -15.46
CA GLN A 369 16.99 -20.62 -14.63
C GLN A 369 16.46 -21.29 -13.36
N LEU A 370 15.48 -20.67 -12.69
CA LEU A 370 14.84 -21.28 -11.52
C LEU A 370 14.06 -22.55 -11.89
N SER A 371 13.35 -22.54 -13.02
CA SER A 371 12.65 -23.73 -13.53
C SER A 371 13.62 -24.88 -13.80
N ASP A 372 14.76 -24.61 -14.44
CA ASP A 372 15.78 -25.61 -14.72
C ASP A 372 16.40 -26.16 -13.44
N PHE A 373 16.70 -25.28 -12.48
CA PHE A 373 17.20 -25.67 -11.17
C PHE A 373 16.23 -26.59 -10.43
N ILE A 374 14.94 -26.24 -10.37
CA ILE A 374 13.91 -27.06 -9.70
C ILE A 374 13.79 -28.43 -10.38
N ALA A 375 13.86 -28.49 -11.71
CA ALA A 375 13.81 -29.76 -12.44
C ALA A 375 14.98 -30.68 -12.07
N LYS A 376 16.20 -30.14 -11.93
CA LYS A 376 17.37 -30.89 -11.44
C LYS A 376 17.18 -31.34 -9.98
N ALA A 377 16.77 -30.43 -9.10
CA ALA A 377 16.54 -30.74 -7.69
C ALA A 377 15.53 -31.88 -7.51
N ARG A 378 14.46 -31.89 -8.32
CA ARG A 378 13.45 -32.96 -8.32
C ARG A 378 13.98 -34.31 -8.81
N ALA A 379 14.96 -34.31 -9.71
CA ALA A 379 15.60 -35.54 -10.18
C ALA A 379 16.50 -36.17 -9.09
N GLU A 380 17.01 -35.35 -8.18
CA GLU A 380 17.90 -35.77 -7.09
C GLU A 380 17.17 -35.98 -5.74
N SER A 381 15.97 -35.41 -5.58
CA SER A 381 15.16 -35.47 -4.34
C SER A 381 13.66 -35.54 -4.66
N ASP A 382 12.99 -36.63 -4.25
CA ASP A 382 11.56 -36.88 -4.49
C ASP A 382 10.63 -36.23 -3.44
N GLY A 383 10.93 -35.00 -3.04
CA GLY A 383 10.14 -34.28 -2.03
C GLY A 383 8.88 -33.62 -2.58
N ASP A 384 7.76 -33.71 -1.85
CA ASP A 384 6.51 -33.00 -2.17
C ASP A 384 6.73 -31.51 -2.44
N PHE A 385 7.63 -30.86 -1.68
CA PHE A 385 8.00 -29.46 -1.86
C PHE A 385 8.50 -29.16 -3.28
N TRP A 386 9.38 -30.01 -3.84
CA TRP A 386 9.96 -29.80 -5.16
C TRP A 386 8.91 -29.92 -6.27
N GLN A 387 7.97 -30.86 -6.12
CA GLN A 387 6.86 -31.01 -7.06
C GLN A 387 5.91 -29.81 -7.01
N MET A 388 5.63 -29.28 -5.80
CA MET A 388 4.82 -28.07 -5.64
C MET A 388 5.51 -26.83 -6.23
N ALA A 389 6.81 -26.66 -5.97
CA ALA A 389 7.60 -25.57 -6.53
C ALA A 389 7.63 -25.62 -8.07
N ASP A 390 7.85 -26.80 -8.67
CA ASP A 390 7.79 -27.00 -10.12
C ASP A 390 6.42 -26.62 -10.67
N ALA A 391 5.35 -27.16 -10.08
CA ALA A 391 3.99 -26.82 -10.49
C ALA A 391 3.71 -25.32 -10.43
N TYR A 392 4.22 -24.61 -9.43
CA TYR A 392 4.02 -23.16 -9.32
C TYR A 392 4.79 -22.38 -10.38
N VAL A 393 6.04 -22.74 -10.63
CA VAL A 393 6.83 -22.10 -11.69
C VAL A 393 6.23 -22.37 -13.08
N GLN A 394 5.66 -23.56 -13.31
CA GLN A 394 4.87 -23.81 -14.53
C GLN A 394 3.63 -22.90 -14.61
N PHE A 395 2.94 -22.65 -13.51
CA PHE A 395 1.80 -21.71 -13.46
C PHE A 395 2.22 -20.28 -13.82
N LEU A 396 3.32 -19.77 -13.24
CA LEU A 396 3.84 -18.43 -13.54
C LEU A 396 4.25 -18.31 -15.03
N ASN A 397 4.81 -19.38 -15.60
CA ASN A 397 5.15 -19.47 -17.02
C ASN A 397 3.93 -19.72 -17.94
N LYS A 398 2.70 -19.57 -17.44
CA LYS A 398 1.42 -19.81 -18.15
C LYS A 398 1.23 -21.24 -18.68
N ASN A 399 2.01 -22.22 -18.19
CA ASN A 399 1.89 -23.65 -18.52
C ASN A 399 0.90 -24.36 -17.58
N TYR A 400 -0.35 -23.88 -17.53
CA TYR A 400 -1.37 -24.32 -16.57
C TYR A 400 -1.68 -25.82 -16.62
N SER A 401 -1.71 -26.42 -17.81
CA SER A 401 -1.94 -27.87 -17.96
C SER A 401 -0.83 -28.69 -17.30
N LYS A 402 0.43 -28.31 -17.53
CA LYS A 402 1.59 -29.00 -16.95
C LYS A 402 1.62 -28.84 -15.43
N SER A 403 1.30 -27.63 -14.94
CA SER A 403 1.13 -27.38 -13.51
C SER A 403 0.07 -28.31 -12.90
N GLN A 404 -1.10 -28.40 -13.52
CA GLN A 404 -2.20 -29.25 -13.08
C GLN A 404 -1.84 -30.75 -13.07
N ASP A 405 -1.11 -31.22 -14.08
CA ASP A 405 -0.66 -32.60 -14.19
C ASP A 405 0.33 -32.97 -13.07
N ILE A 406 1.25 -32.06 -12.73
CA ILE A 406 2.17 -32.23 -11.61
C ILE A 406 1.38 -32.30 -10.30
N LEU A 407 0.53 -31.31 -10.02
CA LEU A 407 -0.29 -31.25 -8.79
C LEU A 407 -1.22 -32.45 -8.59
N SER A 408 -1.60 -33.14 -9.67
CA SER A 408 -2.46 -34.33 -9.60
C SER A 408 -1.70 -35.61 -9.26
N LYS A 409 -0.36 -35.61 -9.39
CA LYS A 409 0.51 -36.74 -9.09
C LYS A 409 1.09 -36.70 -7.68
N ILE A 410 1.10 -35.54 -7.03
CA ILE A 410 1.61 -35.36 -5.67
C ILE A 410 0.76 -36.19 -4.69
N LYS A 411 1.42 -37.00 -3.86
CA LYS A 411 0.79 -37.84 -2.84
C LYS A 411 1.30 -37.43 -1.46
N THR A 412 0.58 -36.51 -0.83
CA THR A 412 0.94 -36.00 0.49
C THR A 412 -0.19 -36.19 1.50
N THR A 413 0.16 -36.36 2.77
CA THR A 413 -0.77 -36.36 3.90
C THR A 413 -0.65 -35.08 4.74
N ASP A 414 0.29 -34.19 4.40
CA ASP A 414 0.47 -32.92 5.11
C ASP A 414 -0.70 -31.98 4.82
N ALA A 415 -1.38 -31.53 5.87
CA ALA A 415 -2.58 -30.72 5.75
C ALA A 415 -2.29 -29.33 5.12
N GLN A 416 -1.11 -28.76 5.37
CA GLN A 416 -0.72 -27.47 4.79
C GLN A 416 -0.43 -27.63 3.29
N PHE A 417 0.24 -28.70 2.89
CA PHE A 417 0.49 -28.99 1.47
C PHE A 417 -0.81 -29.33 0.73
N LEU A 418 -1.72 -30.08 1.33
CA LEU A 418 -3.05 -30.36 0.74
C LEU A 418 -3.85 -29.07 0.51
N ALA A 419 -3.80 -28.12 1.46
CA ALA A 419 -4.45 -26.82 1.30
C ALA A 419 -3.83 -26.01 0.14
N GLU A 420 -2.50 -25.96 0.06
CA GLU A 420 -1.79 -25.26 -1.02
C GLU A 420 -2.07 -25.90 -2.39
N ILE A 421 -2.04 -27.23 -2.49
CA ILE A 421 -2.36 -27.97 -3.72
C ILE A 421 -3.80 -27.67 -4.16
N LYS A 422 -4.77 -27.66 -3.22
CA LYS A 422 -6.17 -27.31 -3.53
C LYS A 422 -6.26 -25.89 -4.10
N LYS A 423 -5.56 -24.94 -3.49
CA LYS A 423 -5.49 -23.54 -3.94
C LYS A 423 -4.87 -23.42 -5.33
N MET A 424 -3.73 -24.06 -5.58
CA MET A 424 -3.04 -24.02 -6.88
C MET A 424 -3.87 -24.68 -8.00
N LYS A 425 -4.59 -25.77 -7.72
CA LYS A 425 -5.50 -26.39 -8.70
C LYS A 425 -6.63 -25.46 -9.10
N MET A 426 -7.22 -24.73 -8.14
CA MET A 426 -8.21 -23.69 -8.43
C MET A 426 -7.61 -22.55 -9.26
N LEU A 427 -6.42 -22.05 -8.89
CA LEU A 427 -5.72 -21.01 -9.65
C LEU A 427 -5.48 -21.45 -11.11
N ASN A 428 -5.04 -22.69 -11.33
CA ASN A 428 -4.92 -23.24 -12.69
C ASN A 428 -6.26 -23.27 -13.44
N ASP A 429 -7.34 -23.76 -12.83
CA ASP A 429 -8.64 -23.87 -13.49
C ASP A 429 -9.20 -22.49 -13.90
N ILE A 430 -9.10 -21.49 -13.02
CA ILE A 430 -9.66 -20.13 -13.27
C ILE A 430 -8.75 -19.32 -14.20
N VAL A 431 -7.45 -19.23 -13.92
CA VAL A 431 -6.54 -18.35 -14.67
C VAL A 431 -6.36 -18.83 -16.12
N SER A 432 -6.38 -20.15 -16.33
CA SER A 432 -6.26 -20.75 -17.67
C SER A 432 -7.44 -20.45 -18.59
N GLN A 433 -8.60 -20.03 -18.06
CA GLN A 433 -9.75 -19.68 -18.89
C GLN A 433 -9.47 -18.41 -19.71
N PRO A 434 -9.60 -18.46 -21.06
CA PRO A 434 -9.50 -17.26 -21.89
C PRO A 434 -10.71 -16.35 -21.77
N LYS A 435 -11.87 -16.92 -21.41
CA LYS A 435 -13.14 -16.23 -21.22
C LYS A 435 -13.90 -16.86 -20.06
N ILE A 436 -14.73 -16.06 -19.39
CA ILE A 436 -15.62 -16.48 -18.31
C ILE A 436 -17.05 -16.36 -18.83
N ASP A 437 -17.71 -17.49 -19.05
CA ASP A 437 -19.10 -17.56 -19.48
C ASP A 437 -20.00 -18.08 -18.33
N ALA A 438 -21.32 -18.09 -18.55
CA ALA A 438 -22.28 -18.51 -17.55
C ALA A 438 -22.10 -19.98 -17.10
N ALA A 439 -21.60 -20.85 -17.98
CA ALA A 439 -21.35 -22.25 -17.63
C ALA A 439 -20.13 -22.35 -16.69
N PHE A 440 -19.07 -21.61 -16.96
CA PHE A 440 -17.89 -21.55 -16.10
C PHE A 440 -18.20 -20.83 -14.77
N GLU A 441 -18.97 -19.75 -14.78
CA GLU A 441 -19.48 -19.09 -13.56
C GLU A 441 -20.20 -20.09 -12.66
N THR A 442 -21.07 -20.93 -13.25
CA THR A 442 -21.78 -22.00 -12.52
C THR A 442 -20.82 -23.04 -11.96
N LYS A 443 -19.87 -23.54 -12.77
CA LYS A 443 -18.85 -24.50 -12.33
C LYS A 443 -18.00 -23.94 -11.18
N MET A 444 -17.62 -22.66 -11.28
CA MET A 444 -16.81 -21.98 -10.28
C MET A 444 -17.56 -21.85 -8.95
N MET A 445 -18.84 -21.49 -8.98
CA MET A 445 -19.67 -21.46 -7.77
C MET A 445 -19.90 -22.85 -7.17
N GLN A 446 -19.96 -23.90 -7.98
CA GLN A 446 -20.10 -25.28 -7.47
C GLN A 446 -18.80 -25.77 -6.81
N ASN A 447 -17.64 -25.47 -7.38
CA ASN A 447 -16.38 -26.06 -6.95
C ASN A 447 -15.58 -25.18 -5.97
N TYR A 448 -15.78 -23.87 -6.02
CA TYR A 448 -14.91 -22.87 -5.38
C TYR A 448 -15.66 -21.78 -4.61
N ALA A 449 -16.96 -21.90 -4.36
CA ALA A 449 -17.76 -20.88 -3.67
C ALA A 449 -17.18 -20.42 -2.33
N ASP A 450 -16.51 -21.29 -1.57
CA ASP A 450 -15.91 -20.96 -0.28
C ASP A 450 -14.87 -19.83 -0.40
N PHE A 451 -14.13 -19.76 -1.52
CA PHE A 451 -13.14 -18.72 -1.77
C PHE A 451 -13.75 -17.35 -2.07
N PHE A 452 -15.03 -17.29 -2.46
CA PHE A 452 -15.74 -16.03 -2.75
C PHE A 452 -16.70 -15.61 -1.63
N ASN A 453 -17.09 -16.53 -0.75
CA ASN A 453 -18.09 -16.26 0.30
C ASN A 453 -17.51 -16.15 1.71
N THR A 454 -16.22 -16.37 1.89
CA THR A 454 -15.57 -16.19 3.19
C THR A 454 -15.35 -14.71 3.45
N ALA A 455 -15.87 -14.19 4.56
CA ALA A 455 -15.63 -12.80 4.92
C ALA A 455 -14.14 -12.56 5.17
N LYS A 456 -13.55 -11.56 4.50
CA LYS A 456 -12.16 -11.14 4.73
C LYS A 456 -11.99 -10.77 6.20
N LYS A 457 -11.07 -11.45 6.90
CA LYS A 457 -10.66 -11.06 8.25
C LYS A 457 -9.75 -9.83 8.10
N LYS A 458 -10.24 -8.66 8.52
CA LYS A 458 -9.41 -7.44 8.56
C LYS A 458 -8.23 -7.67 9.50
N ASN A 459 -7.04 -7.26 9.06
CA ASN A 459 -5.87 -7.22 9.91
C ASN A 459 -5.96 -5.98 10.80
N THR A 460 -6.29 -6.17 12.08
CA THR A 460 -6.40 -5.06 13.04
C THR A 460 -5.06 -4.45 13.42
N ASP A 461 -3.95 -5.13 13.12
CA ASP A 461 -2.61 -4.75 13.57
C ASP A 461 -1.77 -4.04 12.49
N SER A 462 -2.29 -3.86 11.27
CA SER A 462 -1.58 -3.22 10.16
C SER A 462 -2.36 -2.03 9.61
N TYR A 463 -1.63 -1.01 9.14
CA TYR A 463 -2.20 0.15 8.45
C TYR A 463 -2.86 -0.22 7.11
N MET A 464 -2.49 -1.36 6.50
CA MET A 464 -3.13 -1.92 5.30
C MET A 464 -3.28 -3.44 5.39
N ASP A 465 -4.36 -3.97 4.79
CA ASP A 465 -4.54 -5.40 4.59
C ASP A 465 -3.60 -5.88 3.48
N LEU A 466 -2.87 -6.98 3.72
CA LEU A 466 -2.11 -7.64 2.65
C LEU A 466 -3.07 -8.20 1.60
N PRO A 467 -2.73 -8.10 0.31
CA PRO A 467 -3.53 -8.69 -0.75
C PRO A 467 -3.55 -10.22 -0.61
N ASP A 468 -4.68 -10.83 -0.93
CA ASP A 468 -4.86 -12.27 -0.80
C ASP A 468 -5.24 -12.95 -2.12
N THR A 469 -5.51 -14.25 -2.05
CA THR A 469 -5.90 -15.06 -3.20
C THR A 469 -7.26 -14.66 -3.76
N GLU A 470 -8.20 -14.17 -2.93
CA GLU A 470 -9.50 -13.69 -3.40
C GLU A 470 -9.31 -12.41 -4.21
N ASP A 471 -8.51 -11.47 -3.70
CA ASP A 471 -8.19 -10.22 -4.40
C ASP A 471 -7.53 -10.50 -5.77
N PHE A 472 -6.60 -11.46 -5.83
CA PHE A 472 -5.99 -11.89 -7.09
C PHE A 472 -7.01 -12.47 -8.08
N LEU A 473 -7.90 -13.36 -7.62
CA LEU A 473 -8.93 -13.94 -8.47
C LEU A 473 -9.93 -12.89 -8.97
N ARG A 474 -10.28 -11.91 -8.13
CA ARG A 474 -11.14 -10.79 -8.53
C ARG A 474 -10.51 -10.03 -9.70
N ASP A 475 -9.21 -9.75 -9.65
CA ASP A 475 -8.49 -9.07 -10.73
C ASP A 475 -8.45 -9.89 -12.03
N ILE A 476 -8.20 -11.19 -11.93
CA ILE A 476 -8.20 -12.09 -13.09
C ILE A 476 -9.59 -12.11 -13.74
N LEU A 477 -10.65 -12.27 -12.96
CA LEU A 477 -12.03 -12.30 -13.47
C LEU A 477 -12.44 -10.93 -14.04
N ALA A 478 -12.11 -9.84 -13.35
CA ALA A 478 -12.33 -8.48 -13.85
C ALA A 478 -11.68 -8.26 -15.21
N ASN A 479 -10.44 -8.74 -15.38
CA ASN A 479 -9.72 -8.68 -16.64
C ASN A 479 -10.39 -9.52 -17.75
N ARG A 480 -10.88 -10.73 -17.45
CA ARG A 480 -11.61 -11.52 -18.45
C ARG A 480 -12.88 -10.84 -18.92
N TYR A 481 -13.69 -10.30 -18.00
CA TYR A 481 -14.88 -9.53 -18.37
C TYR A 481 -14.53 -8.27 -19.18
N PHE A 482 -13.44 -7.58 -18.83
CA PHE A 482 -12.96 -6.41 -19.59
C PHE A 482 -12.62 -6.79 -21.04
N LEU A 483 -11.86 -7.87 -21.24
CA LEU A 483 -11.51 -8.37 -22.57
C LEU A 483 -12.72 -8.90 -23.37
N GLN A 484 -13.81 -9.25 -22.67
CA GLN A 484 -15.08 -9.66 -23.26
C GLN A 484 -16.04 -8.49 -23.55
N ALA A 485 -15.67 -7.25 -23.24
CA ALA A 485 -16.55 -6.08 -23.26
C ALA A 485 -17.78 -6.21 -22.35
N GLU A 486 -17.68 -7.00 -21.28
CA GLU A 486 -18.65 -7.09 -20.18
C GLU A 486 -18.28 -6.08 -19.07
N ASP A 487 -18.13 -4.81 -19.46
CA ASP A 487 -17.54 -3.76 -18.61
C ASP A 487 -18.27 -3.56 -17.28
N GLY A 488 -19.59 -3.73 -17.25
CA GLY A 488 -20.39 -3.64 -16.02
C GLY A 488 -19.99 -4.69 -14.98
N LYS A 489 -19.74 -5.93 -15.42
CA LYS A 489 -19.21 -6.97 -14.53
C LYS A 489 -17.77 -6.67 -14.16
N SER A 490 -16.92 -6.31 -15.13
CA SER A 490 -15.52 -5.98 -14.89
C SER A 490 -15.34 -4.89 -13.84
N PHE A 491 -16.13 -3.82 -13.93
CA PHE A 491 -16.15 -2.74 -12.96
C PHE A 491 -16.56 -3.21 -11.57
N LEU A 492 -17.69 -3.92 -11.49
CA LEU A 492 -18.25 -4.40 -10.22
C LEU A 492 -17.44 -5.53 -9.57
N MET A 493 -16.38 -6.07 -10.19
CA MET A 493 -15.49 -7.00 -9.50
C MET A 493 -14.63 -6.30 -8.44
N ASN A 494 -14.25 -5.05 -8.69
CA ASN A 494 -13.29 -4.28 -7.90
C ASN A 494 -13.80 -2.92 -7.41
N ASN A 495 -14.98 -2.48 -7.88
CA ASN A 495 -15.58 -1.20 -7.53
C ASN A 495 -17.04 -1.39 -7.10
N GLN A 496 -17.58 -0.38 -6.44
CA GLN A 496 -18.97 -0.29 -6.02
C GLN A 496 -19.78 0.63 -6.94
N LEU A 497 -21.10 0.47 -6.96
CA LEU A 497 -22.00 1.36 -7.72
C LEU A 497 -21.78 2.84 -7.37
N SER A 498 -21.61 3.15 -6.08
CA SER A 498 -21.32 4.51 -5.62
C SER A 498 -20.04 5.12 -6.21
N ASP A 499 -19.07 4.31 -6.63
CA ASP A 499 -17.80 4.82 -7.16
C ASP A 499 -17.96 5.57 -8.49
N LEU A 500 -19.06 5.31 -9.21
CA LEU A 500 -19.44 6.08 -10.40
C LEU A 500 -19.66 7.57 -10.11
N GLN A 501 -19.89 7.96 -8.85
CA GLN A 501 -20.08 9.37 -8.47
C GLN A 501 -18.81 10.21 -8.67
N TYR A 502 -17.62 9.62 -8.53
CA TYR A 502 -16.41 10.42 -8.55
C TYR A 502 -16.04 10.86 -9.96
N ASN A 503 -16.40 10.08 -10.99
CA ASN A 503 -15.91 10.24 -12.37
C ASN A 503 -16.79 9.52 -13.42
N PRO A 504 -18.05 9.92 -13.66
CA PRO A 504 -18.94 9.12 -14.50
C PRO A 504 -18.53 9.15 -15.99
N ASN A 505 -17.95 8.05 -16.47
CA ASN A 505 -17.83 7.77 -17.90
C ASN A 505 -19.17 7.26 -18.44
N SER A 506 -19.81 7.98 -19.36
CA SER A 506 -21.17 7.66 -19.81
C SER A 506 -21.32 6.28 -20.44
N ASN A 507 -20.29 5.74 -21.09
CA ASN A 507 -20.33 4.38 -21.63
C ASN A 507 -20.31 3.33 -20.51
N LEU A 508 -19.42 3.50 -19.53
CA LEU A 508 -19.33 2.59 -18.39
C LEU A 508 -20.61 2.62 -17.54
N VAL A 509 -21.17 3.81 -17.28
CA VAL A 509 -22.42 3.97 -16.53
C VAL A 509 -23.54 3.14 -17.16
N LYS A 510 -23.69 3.20 -18.50
CA LYS A 510 -24.66 2.37 -19.23
C LYS A 510 -24.39 0.88 -19.07
N LYS A 511 -23.12 0.45 -19.12
CA LYS A 511 -22.75 -0.96 -18.96
C LYS A 511 -23.04 -1.50 -17.55
N VAL A 512 -22.84 -0.68 -16.51
CA VAL A 512 -23.21 -1.04 -15.14
C VAL A 512 -24.73 -1.07 -14.99
N GLU A 513 -25.45 -0.12 -15.59
CA GLU A 513 -26.93 -0.12 -15.60
C GLU A 513 -27.51 -1.34 -16.33
N GLU A 514 -26.95 -1.73 -17.48
CA GLU A 514 -27.33 -2.95 -18.22
C GLU A 514 -27.22 -4.19 -17.30
N PHE A 515 -26.14 -4.30 -16.52
CA PHE A 515 -25.99 -5.39 -15.54
C PHE A 515 -26.98 -5.30 -14.39
N TYR A 516 -27.21 -4.10 -13.84
CA TYR A 516 -28.23 -3.86 -12.83
C TYR A 516 -29.61 -4.35 -13.30
N ARG A 517 -30.02 -3.96 -14.52
CA ARG A 517 -31.31 -4.31 -15.12
C ARG A 517 -31.42 -5.77 -15.59
N LYS A 518 -30.30 -6.49 -15.71
CA LYS A 518 -30.30 -7.89 -16.16
C LYS A 518 -31.20 -8.76 -15.26
N PRO A 519 -32.26 -9.41 -15.78
CA PRO A 519 -33.08 -10.34 -15.02
C PRO A 519 -32.35 -11.68 -14.83
N ASN A 520 -32.80 -12.50 -13.88
CA ASN A 520 -32.35 -13.89 -13.71
C ASN A 520 -30.82 -14.05 -13.57
N LYS A 521 -30.19 -13.21 -12.74
CA LYS A 521 -28.76 -13.32 -12.42
C LYS A 521 -28.43 -14.70 -11.84
N ASN A 522 -27.40 -15.36 -12.36
CA ASN A 522 -26.92 -16.61 -11.76
C ASN A 522 -26.20 -16.37 -10.43
N ASP A 523 -25.76 -17.42 -9.74
CA ASP A 523 -25.20 -17.28 -8.39
C ASP A 523 -23.89 -16.48 -8.35
N PHE A 524 -23.06 -16.54 -9.40
CA PHE A 524 -21.87 -15.71 -9.47
C PHE A 524 -22.23 -14.24 -9.77
N GLU A 525 -23.21 -14.00 -10.63
CA GLU A 525 -23.70 -12.64 -10.90
C GLU A 525 -24.37 -12.02 -9.66
N LYS A 526 -25.00 -12.83 -8.79
CA LYS A 526 -25.46 -12.36 -7.47
C LYS A 526 -24.30 -11.99 -6.56
N TYR A 527 -23.17 -12.71 -6.63
CA TYR A 527 -21.95 -12.33 -5.93
C TYR A 527 -21.42 -10.97 -6.42
N ILE A 528 -21.32 -10.76 -7.74
CA ILE A 528 -20.95 -9.46 -8.33
C ILE A 528 -21.94 -8.36 -7.90
N ALA A 529 -23.24 -8.67 -7.90
CA ALA A 529 -24.29 -7.72 -7.52
C ALA A 529 -24.22 -7.24 -6.06
N LYS A 530 -23.44 -7.89 -5.18
CA LYS A 530 -23.19 -7.37 -3.82
C LYS A 530 -22.46 -6.01 -3.86
N ASN A 531 -21.74 -5.71 -4.94
CA ASN A 531 -21.06 -4.43 -5.15
C ASN A 531 -21.99 -3.36 -5.75
N LEU A 532 -23.25 -3.68 -6.06
CA LEU A 532 -24.32 -2.69 -6.24
C LEU A 532 -24.75 -2.20 -4.84
N ASN A 533 -23.84 -1.50 -4.16
CA ASN A 533 -24.04 -1.01 -2.80
C ASN A 533 -25.20 -0.01 -2.71
N ASP A 534 -25.64 0.25 -1.49
CA ASP A 534 -26.78 1.13 -1.24
C ASP A 534 -26.47 2.58 -1.61
N VAL A 535 -27.14 3.05 -2.66
CA VAL A 535 -27.12 4.44 -3.14
C VAL A 535 -28.49 5.12 -2.96
N GLY A 536 -29.37 4.53 -2.15
CA GLY A 536 -30.79 4.87 -2.07
C GLY A 536 -31.56 4.38 -3.29
N ASP A 537 -32.20 5.29 -4.02
CA ASP A 537 -32.91 4.96 -5.26
C ASP A 537 -31.92 4.81 -6.42
N THR A 538 -31.64 3.56 -6.80
CA THR A 538 -30.68 3.21 -7.85
C THR A 538 -31.07 3.76 -9.22
N ASP A 539 -32.36 3.75 -9.58
CA ASP A 539 -32.81 4.33 -10.84
C ASP A 539 -32.60 5.85 -10.83
N ALA A 540 -32.93 6.51 -9.73
CA ALA A 540 -32.66 7.93 -9.56
C ALA A 540 -31.16 8.25 -9.68
N PHE A 541 -30.28 7.43 -9.09
CA PHE A 541 -28.82 7.60 -9.16
C PHE A 541 -28.30 7.62 -10.60
N PHE A 542 -28.68 6.65 -11.43
CA PHE A 542 -28.31 6.64 -12.85
C PHE A 542 -28.87 7.84 -13.61
N ASN A 543 -30.15 8.16 -13.39
CA ASN A 543 -30.79 9.29 -14.05
C ASN A 543 -30.16 10.64 -13.66
N VAL A 544 -29.68 10.84 -12.42
CA VAL A 544 -28.95 12.07 -12.05
C VAL A 544 -27.66 12.18 -12.84
N ILE A 545 -26.87 11.10 -12.98
CA ILE A 545 -25.65 11.11 -13.79
C ILE A 545 -25.94 11.52 -15.24
N TYR A 546 -27.00 10.98 -15.84
CA TYR A 546 -27.38 11.34 -17.22
C TYR A 546 -27.92 12.77 -17.33
N GLY A 547 -28.68 13.23 -16.35
CA GLY A 547 -29.18 14.60 -16.29
C GLY A 547 -28.04 15.62 -16.14
N ASP A 548 -27.06 15.32 -15.29
CA ASP A 548 -25.86 16.13 -15.08
C ASP A 548 -25.08 16.27 -16.39
N PHE A 549 -24.88 15.15 -17.10
CA PHE A 549 -24.26 15.15 -18.41
C PHE A 549 -25.01 16.05 -19.41
N ALA A 550 -26.33 15.91 -19.51
CA ALA A 550 -27.16 16.70 -20.41
C ALA A 550 -27.13 18.21 -20.08
N MET A 551 -27.15 18.59 -18.80
CA MET A 551 -27.01 19.99 -18.37
C MET A 551 -25.70 20.62 -18.84
N ARG A 552 -24.59 19.87 -18.75
CA ARG A 552 -23.26 20.34 -19.20
C ARG A 552 -23.19 20.56 -20.71
N GLN A 553 -24.00 19.83 -21.47
CA GLN A 553 -24.14 20.01 -22.92
C GLN A 553 -25.20 21.05 -23.30
N ALA A 554 -25.80 21.74 -22.32
CA ALA A 554 -26.93 22.65 -22.49
C ALA A 554 -28.18 22.01 -23.14
N ASP A 555 -28.33 20.69 -23.06
CA ASP A 555 -29.54 19.96 -23.46
C ASP A 555 -30.53 19.91 -22.28
N PHE A 556 -31.16 21.05 -22.01
CA PHE A 556 -31.99 21.23 -20.82
C PHE A 556 -33.26 20.36 -20.83
N GLU A 557 -33.80 20.05 -22.01
CA GLU A 557 -34.97 19.17 -22.15
C GLU A 557 -34.61 17.72 -21.81
N LEU A 558 -33.48 17.23 -22.33
CA LEU A 558 -32.99 15.90 -21.97
C LEU A 558 -32.65 15.81 -20.47
N ALA A 559 -32.02 16.84 -19.92
CA ALA A 559 -31.73 16.92 -18.48
C ALA A 559 -33.00 16.85 -17.64
N LYS A 560 -34.02 17.65 -17.98
CA LYS A 560 -35.34 17.62 -17.31
C LYS A 560 -35.95 16.22 -17.33
N ASN A 561 -35.95 15.55 -18.49
CA ASN A 561 -36.52 14.20 -18.64
C ASN A 561 -35.84 13.17 -17.72
N TYR A 562 -34.54 13.31 -17.48
CA TYR A 562 -33.82 12.47 -16.53
C TYR A 562 -34.14 12.85 -15.08
N TYR A 563 -34.08 14.14 -14.72
CA TYR A 563 -34.37 14.59 -13.35
C TYR A 563 -35.81 14.33 -12.90
N GLU A 564 -36.78 14.30 -13.83
CA GLU A 564 -38.16 13.88 -13.52
C GLU A 564 -38.25 12.44 -13.00
N LYS A 565 -37.32 11.58 -13.42
CA LYS A 565 -37.18 10.19 -12.97
C LYS A 565 -36.31 10.06 -11.72
N SER A 566 -35.70 11.16 -11.25
CA SER A 566 -34.81 11.20 -10.08
C SER A 566 -35.45 11.85 -8.85
N LYS A 567 -36.76 12.01 -8.79
CA LYS A 567 -37.46 12.70 -7.67
C LYS A 567 -37.19 12.08 -6.30
N ASN A 568 -36.85 10.80 -6.25
CA ASN A 568 -36.55 10.07 -5.02
C ASN A 568 -35.04 10.00 -4.73
N PHE A 569 -34.20 10.77 -5.42
CA PHE A 569 -32.76 10.79 -5.16
C PHE A 569 -32.49 11.25 -3.73
N SER A 570 -31.85 10.39 -2.94
CA SER A 570 -31.61 10.58 -1.51
C SER A 570 -30.37 11.42 -1.18
N GLY A 571 -29.62 11.84 -2.20
CA GLY A 571 -28.33 12.50 -2.08
C GLY A 571 -27.18 11.60 -2.51
N ILE A 572 -26.03 12.21 -2.78
CA ILE A 572 -24.80 11.52 -3.20
C ILE A 572 -24.32 10.59 -2.06
N PRO A 573 -24.07 9.30 -2.32
CA PRO A 573 -23.65 8.37 -1.27
C PRO A 573 -22.24 8.72 -0.75
N ARG A 574 -22.15 9.15 0.52
CA ARG A 574 -20.89 9.45 1.22
C ARG A 574 -20.86 8.75 2.57
N VAL A 575 -19.66 8.59 3.12
CA VAL A 575 -19.45 7.97 4.43
C VAL A 575 -18.74 8.94 5.37
N ASN A 576 -19.10 8.89 6.64
CA ASN A 576 -18.38 9.50 7.75
C ASN A 576 -17.42 8.46 8.33
N TYR A 577 -16.18 8.88 8.56
CA TYR A 577 -15.18 8.11 9.28
C TYR A 577 -15.09 8.64 10.70
N ASP A 578 -15.40 7.78 11.68
CA ASP A 578 -15.18 8.06 13.09
C ASP A 578 -13.99 7.24 13.58
N TRP A 579 -13.00 7.94 14.14
CA TRP A 579 -11.72 7.38 14.56
C TRP A 579 -11.68 7.34 16.08
N SER A 580 -11.59 6.14 16.65
CA SER A 580 -11.16 5.90 18.04
C SER A 580 -9.73 5.38 18.04
N GLU A 581 -9.05 5.38 19.20
CA GLU A 581 -7.61 5.05 19.34
C GLU A 581 -7.20 3.78 18.56
N ASP A 582 -8.09 2.77 18.45
CA ASP A 582 -7.80 1.51 17.75
C ASP A 582 -8.85 1.08 16.70
N THR A 583 -9.92 1.85 16.47
CA THR A 583 -10.96 1.44 15.49
C THR A 583 -11.49 2.59 14.64
N ARG A 584 -11.58 2.32 13.34
CA ARG A 584 -12.29 3.13 12.35
C ARG A 584 -13.69 2.56 12.16
N THR A 585 -14.71 3.36 12.45
CA THR A 585 -16.09 3.02 12.11
C THR A 585 -16.58 3.87 10.95
N GLU A 586 -17.37 3.26 10.07
CA GLU A 586 -17.92 3.89 8.87
C GLU A 586 -19.43 3.98 9.01
N SER A 587 -20.00 5.15 8.74
CA SER A 587 -21.45 5.34 8.73
C SER A 587 -21.88 6.19 7.53
N PRO A 588 -23.05 5.92 6.91
CA PRO A 588 -23.55 6.77 5.83
C PRO A 588 -23.71 8.24 6.26
N LEU A 589 -23.26 9.16 5.42
CA LEU A 589 -23.44 10.59 5.61
C LEU A 589 -24.94 10.93 5.52
N LYS A 590 -25.43 11.67 6.51
CA LYS A 590 -26.79 12.23 6.50
C LYS A 590 -26.73 13.72 6.22
N TYR A 591 -27.27 14.14 5.09
CA TYR A 591 -27.34 15.54 4.70
C TYR A 591 -28.35 16.30 5.57
N LYS A 592 -28.00 17.55 5.94
CA LYS A 592 -28.96 18.45 6.58
C LYS A 592 -29.97 18.95 5.54
N PRO A 593 -31.23 19.24 5.91
CA PRO A 593 -32.25 19.67 4.95
C PRO A 593 -31.90 20.91 4.10
N SER A 594 -31.03 21.78 4.60
CA SER A 594 -30.59 23.01 3.92
C SER A 594 -29.24 22.87 3.19
N GLN A 595 -28.63 21.69 3.21
CA GLN A 595 -27.33 21.44 2.60
C GLN A 595 -27.51 20.91 1.18
N TYR A 596 -26.63 21.30 0.27
CA TYR A 596 -26.56 20.69 -1.05
C TYR A 596 -26.16 19.20 -0.92
N ASP A 597 -27.02 18.31 -1.39
CA ASP A 597 -26.87 16.85 -1.32
C ASP A 597 -26.49 16.23 -2.66
N GLY A 598 -26.26 17.05 -3.69
CA GLY A 598 -26.09 16.62 -5.07
C GLY A 598 -27.33 16.80 -5.95
N PHE A 599 -28.48 17.19 -5.39
CA PHE A 599 -29.72 17.39 -6.15
C PHE A 599 -30.56 18.58 -5.68
N HIS A 600 -30.70 18.78 -4.36
CA HIS A 600 -31.49 19.82 -3.72
C HIS A 600 -30.64 20.98 -3.21
N ASN A 601 -31.26 22.12 -2.90
CA ASN A 601 -30.63 23.30 -2.30
C ASN A 601 -29.57 24.00 -3.17
N ILE A 602 -29.84 24.10 -4.48
CA ILE A 602 -29.04 24.89 -5.42
C ILE A 602 -29.48 26.36 -5.34
N SER A 603 -28.55 27.24 -4.96
CA SER A 603 -28.80 28.68 -4.87
C SER A 603 -29.02 29.33 -6.24
N SER A 604 -29.89 30.34 -6.30
CA SER A 604 -30.10 31.16 -7.50
C SER A 604 -28.86 31.94 -7.93
N SER A 605 -27.87 32.15 -7.06
CA SER A 605 -26.61 32.81 -7.46
C SER A 605 -25.80 31.99 -8.46
N ILE A 606 -26.18 30.74 -8.76
CA ILE A 606 -25.66 29.98 -9.90
C ILE A 606 -25.83 30.71 -11.24
N PHE A 607 -26.83 31.58 -11.36
CA PHE A 607 -27.04 32.46 -12.52
C PHE A 607 -26.28 33.80 -12.43
N GLY A 608 -25.58 34.05 -11.32
CA GLY A 608 -24.81 35.26 -11.05
C GLY A 608 -23.40 35.24 -11.66
N HIS A 609 -22.55 36.17 -11.21
CA HIS A 609 -21.15 36.27 -11.63
C HIS A 609 -20.18 36.30 -10.45
N ASN A 610 -18.96 35.83 -10.69
CA ASN A 610 -17.86 35.91 -9.73
C ASN A 610 -17.38 37.35 -9.57
N VAL A 611 -17.18 37.80 -8.33
CA VAL A 611 -16.53 39.09 -8.01
C VAL A 611 -15.04 38.94 -7.70
N TRP A 612 -14.61 37.74 -7.32
CA TRP A 612 -13.21 37.32 -7.12
C TRP A 612 -13.09 35.78 -7.18
N GLU A 613 -11.90 35.26 -7.40
CA GLU A 613 -11.66 33.81 -7.52
C GLU A 613 -11.32 33.19 -6.15
N SER A 614 -12.35 32.86 -5.37
CA SER A 614 -12.20 32.08 -4.13
C SER A 614 -13.31 31.04 -3.98
N PHE A 615 -12.94 29.78 -4.18
CA PHE A 615 -13.88 28.65 -4.21
C PHE A 615 -14.18 28.05 -2.84
N GLN A 616 -13.35 28.36 -1.85
CA GLN A 616 -13.56 27.97 -0.44
C GLN A 616 -14.28 29.05 0.36
N SER A 617 -14.35 30.29 -0.16
CA SER A 617 -15.11 31.36 0.48
C SER A 617 -16.61 31.16 0.34
N PRO A 618 -17.42 31.63 1.30
CA PRO A 618 -18.88 31.56 1.22
C PRO A 618 -19.42 32.24 -0.04
N GLU A 619 -20.49 31.70 -0.60
CA GLU A 619 -21.14 32.18 -1.82
C GLU A 619 -21.40 33.69 -1.79
N LYS A 620 -21.94 34.21 -0.69
CA LYS A 620 -22.25 35.64 -0.49
C LYS A 620 -21.06 36.59 -0.61
N VAL A 621 -19.83 36.06 -0.59
CA VAL A 621 -18.59 36.82 -0.75
C VAL A 621 -18.06 36.68 -2.19
N SER A 622 -18.23 35.50 -2.80
CA SER A 622 -17.65 35.19 -4.11
C SER A 622 -18.58 35.47 -5.29
N MET A 623 -19.90 35.41 -5.08
CA MET A 623 -20.92 35.53 -6.11
C MET A 623 -21.75 36.81 -5.93
N GLN A 624 -22.08 37.44 -7.06
CA GLN A 624 -23.04 38.53 -7.13
C GLN A 624 -24.17 38.17 -8.09
N ALA A 625 -25.41 38.38 -7.64
CA ALA A 625 -26.61 38.17 -8.45
C ALA A 625 -26.69 39.14 -9.63
N GLU A 626 -27.10 38.65 -10.80
CA GLU A 626 -27.52 39.49 -11.93
C GLU A 626 -28.95 40.05 -11.71
N LYS A 627 -29.43 40.87 -12.66
CA LYS A 627 -30.80 41.41 -12.65
C LYS A 627 -31.85 40.30 -12.86
N MET A 628 -32.26 39.64 -11.78
CA MET A 628 -33.22 38.51 -11.83
C MET A 628 -34.69 38.88 -11.56
N SER A 629 -34.99 40.16 -11.29
CA SER A 629 -36.35 40.62 -10.94
C SER A 629 -37.43 40.27 -11.96
N ASP A 630 -37.06 40.18 -13.24
CA ASP A 630 -37.97 39.92 -14.35
C ASP A 630 -38.23 38.41 -14.59
N PHE A 631 -37.60 37.56 -13.77
CA PHE A 631 -37.63 36.10 -13.87
C PHE A 631 -38.14 35.50 -12.55
N SER A 632 -39.37 35.86 -12.17
CA SER A 632 -40.01 35.45 -10.90
C SER A 632 -40.17 33.94 -10.71
N PHE A 633 -40.01 33.15 -11.78
CA PHE A 633 -39.98 31.68 -11.72
C PHE A 633 -38.66 31.12 -11.14
N ILE A 634 -37.59 31.91 -11.10
CA ILE A 634 -36.32 31.52 -10.47
C ILE A 634 -36.46 31.64 -8.95
N LYS A 635 -36.45 30.50 -8.26
CA LYS A 635 -36.50 30.42 -6.80
C LYS A 635 -35.12 30.64 -6.19
N ASN A 636 -35.07 31.15 -4.96
CA ASN A 636 -33.81 31.34 -4.22
C ASN A 636 -33.04 30.04 -4.00
N ASN A 637 -33.75 28.93 -3.76
CA ASN A 637 -33.20 27.58 -3.69
C ASN A 637 -34.01 26.68 -4.60
N MET A 638 -33.33 25.85 -5.37
CA MET A 638 -33.92 24.94 -6.37
C MET A 638 -33.36 23.54 -6.19
N ASN A 639 -34.07 22.54 -6.71
CA ASN A 639 -33.47 21.26 -7.05
C ASN A 639 -33.05 21.21 -8.53
N LYS A 640 -32.36 20.14 -8.95
CA LYS A 640 -31.90 19.97 -10.34
C LYS A 640 -33.04 19.97 -11.37
N LEU A 641 -34.21 19.42 -11.03
CA LEU A 641 -35.39 19.44 -11.91
C LEU A 641 -35.88 20.88 -12.14
N GLU A 642 -36.09 21.64 -11.06
CA GLU A 642 -36.51 23.04 -11.12
C GLU A 642 -35.47 23.91 -11.84
N LEU A 643 -34.17 23.63 -11.64
CA LEU A 643 -33.09 24.31 -12.35
C LEU A 643 -33.16 24.06 -13.87
N ALA A 644 -33.42 22.82 -14.29
CA ALA A 644 -33.59 22.48 -15.71
C ALA A 644 -34.84 23.14 -16.30
N GLU A 645 -35.97 23.14 -15.58
CA GLU A 645 -37.20 23.85 -15.97
C GLU A 645 -36.97 25.36 -16.14
N ASN A 646 -36.21 25.97 -15.21
CA ASN A 646 -35.84 27.37 -15.29
C ASN A 646 -34.92 27.64 -16.47
N ALA A 647 -33.96 26.76 -16.76
CA ALA A 647 -33.09 26.87 -17.93
C ALA A 647 -33.88 26.78 -19.25
N ILE A 648 -34.89 25.91 -19.34
CA ILE A 648 -35.79 25.81 -20.50
C ILE A 648 -36.57 27.12 -20.69
N GLN A 649 -37.19 27.65 -19.63
CA GLN A 649 -37.93 28.90 -19.69
C GLN A 649 -37.04 30.09 -20.07
N LEU A 650 -35.85 30.18 -19.48
CA LEU A 650 -34.84 31.17 -19.86
C LEU A 650 -34.43 31.03 -21.32
N ASN A 651 -34.24 29.80 -21.81
CA ASN A 651 -33.84 29.53 -23.18
C ASN A 651 -34.92 29.94 -24.20
N ALA A 652 -36.21 29.80 -23.85
CA ALA A 652 -37.31 30.30 -24.65
C ALA A 652 -37.30 31.85 -24.73
N ILE A 653 -37.18 32.53 -23.58
CA ILE A 653 -37.09 34.02 -23.53
C ILE A 653 -35.84 34.53 -24.27
N ALA A 654 -34.75 33.77 -24.21
CA ALA A 654 -33.48 34.08 -24.85
C ALA A 654 -33.53 34.07 -26.39
N GLN A 655 -34.55 33.45 -27.01
CA GLN A 655 -34.74 33.48 -28.47
C GLN A 655 -35.47 34.73 -28.96
N GLU A 656 -36.09 35.50 -28.06
CA GLU A 656 -36.72 36.77 -28.41
C GLU A 656 -35.67 37.88 -28.65
N ASN A 657 -36.10 39.05 -29.10
CA ASN A 657 -35.23 40.20 -29.41
C ASN A 657 -35.52 41.38 -28.48
N SER A 658 -35.32 41.19 -27.18
CA SER A 658 -35.60 42.20 -26.14
C SER A 658 -34.44 42.38 -25.15
N GLU A 659 -34.49 43.44 -24.33
CA GLU A 659 -33.56 43.61 -23.20
C GLU A 659 -33.68 42.45 -22.19
N LYS A 660 -34.89 41.93 -21.99
CA LYS A 660 -35.13 40.74 -21.17
C LYS A 660 -34.43 39.50 -21.76
N SER A 661 -34.43 39.36 -23.08
CA SER A 661 -33.71 38.29 -23.78
C SER A 661 -32.19 38.42 -23.63
N ALA A 662 -31.67 39.65 -23.58
CA ALA A 662 -30.25 39.90 -23.30
C ALA A 662 -29.86 39.35 -21.93
N ILE A 663 -30.67 39.64 -20.90
CA ILE A 663 -30.45 39.15 -19.54
C ILE A 663 -30.62 37.63 -19.49
N ALA A 664 -31.66 37.06 -20.11
CA ALA A 664 -31.86 35.60 -20.13
C ALA A 664 -30.66 34.85 -20.74
N ASN A 665 -30.11 35.34 -21.86
CA ASN A 665 -28.89 34.81 -22.45
C ASN A 665 -27.69 34.95 -21.49
N GLN A 666 -27.56 36.07 -20.77
CA GLN A 666 -26.48 36.23 -19.79
C GLN A 666 -26.61 35.22 -18.63
N LEU A 667 -27.83 35.00 -18.10
CA LEU A 667 -28.08 34.03 -17.03
C LEU A 667 -27.74 32.60 -17.51
N LEU A 668 -28.11 32.21 -18.72
CA LEU A 668 -27.76 30.90 -19.29
C LEU A 668 -26.25 30.74 -19.49
N GLY A 669 -25.57 31.78 -20.00
CA GLY A 669 -24.12 31.78 -20.10
C GLY A 669 -23.45 31.59 -18.73
N ASN A 670 -23.96 32.29 -17.71
CA ASN A 670 -23.50 32.17 -16.33
C ASN A 670 -23.74 30.79 -15.74
N LEU A 671 -24.92 30.19 -15.95
CA LEU A 671 -25.20 28.83 -15.50
C LEU A 671 -24.14 27.85 -16.04
N ILE A 672 -23.93 27.84 -17.35
CA ILE A 672 -22.97 26.92 -17.99
C ILE A 672 -21.53 27.21 -17.54
N TYR A 673 -21.12 28.48 -17.44
CA TYR A 673 -19.77 28.84 -16.99
C TYR A 673 -19.55 28.53 -15.51
N ASN A 674 -20.50 28.85 -14.63
CA ASN A 674 -20.36 28.70 -13.19
C ASN A 674 -20.35 27.23 -12.76
N THR A 675 -20.88 26.32 -13.57
CA THR A 675 -20.78 24.87 -13.35
C THR A 675 -19.65 24.19 -14.12
N SER A 676 -18.84 24.96 -14.85
CA SER A 676 -17.60 24.44 -15.46
C SER A 676 -16.49 24.28 -14.42
N ILE A 677 -15.40 23.64 -14.79
CA ILE A 677 -14.15 23.53 -14.01
C ILE A 677 -13.64 24.86 -13.43
N LEU A 678 -13.86 25.99 -14.11
CA LEU A 678 -13.47 27.33 -13.67
C LEU A 678 -14.51 28.02 -12.76
N GLY A 679 -15.72 27.48 -12.68
CA GLY A 679 -16.85 28.11 -12.02
C GLY A 679 -16.95 27.83 -10.53
N TYR A 680 -17.68 28.68 -9.80
CA TYR A 680 -17.89 28.53 -8.35
C TYR A 680 -18.76 27.31 -7.99
N TYR A 681 -19.70 26.93 -8.87
CA TYR A 681 -20.65 25.82 -8.73
C TYR A 681 -20.21 24.57 -9.51
N ARG A 682 -18.90 24.39 -9.74
CA ARG A 682 -18.33 23.27 -10.52
C ARG A 682 -18.77 21.88 -10.07
N GLN A 683 -19.14 21.71 -8.80
CA GLN A 683 -19.58 20.44 -8.23
C GLN A 683 -20.97 20.01 -8.73
N THR A 684 -21.78 20.95 -9.21
CA THR A 684 -23.22 20.75 -9.37
C THR A 684 -23.60 19.66 -10.38
N PHE A 685 -22.82 19.48 -11.45
CA PHE A 685 -23.10 18.50 -12.51
C PHE A 685 -22.00 17.44 -12.67
N VAL A 686 -21.29 17.12 -11.60
CA VAL A 686 -20.20 16.12 -11.60
C VAL A 686 -20.29 15.17 -10.40
N MET A 687 -21.52 14.93 -9.88
CA MET A 687 -21.78 14.03 -8.76
C MET A 687 -20.89 14.26 -7.53
N ASP A 688 -20.66 15.54 -7.20
CA ASP A 688 -19.90 15.98 -6.04
C ASP A 688 -20.69 17.00 -5.20
N ILE A 689 -20.28 17.25 -3.97
CA ILE A 689 -21.08 18.04 -3.00
C ILE A 689 -20.45 19.40 -2.65
N ASN A 690 -19.18 19.63 -2.97
CA ASN A 690 -18.47 20.83 -2.55
C ASN A 690 -17.26 21.17 -3.46
N ASN A 691 -16.52 22.22 -3.09
CA ASN A 691 -15.30 22.68 -3.78
C ASN A 691 -13.99 22.13 -3.19
N GLU A 692 -14.03 21.05 -2.40
CA GLU A 692 -12.80 20.37 -1.94
C GLU A 692 -12.03 19.78 -3.13
N ASN A 693 -10.71 19.64 -3.01
CA ASN A 693 -9.87 19.15 -4.11
C ASN A 693 -10.35 17.79 -4.63
N GLY A 694 -10.32 17.59 -5.95
CA GLY A 694 -10.78 16.34 -6.57
C GLY A 694 -10.75 16.36 -8.10
N PRO A 695 -11.29 15.30 -8.75
CA PRO A 695 -11.20 15.10 -10.20
C PRO A 695 -11.78 16.23 -11.06
N LYS A 696 -12.72 17.01 -10.52
CA LYS A 696 -13.37 18.18 -11.16
C LYS A 696 -12.43 19.35 -11.49
N PHE A 697 -11.18 19.32 -11.03
CA PHE A 697 -10.16 20.35 -11.32
C PHE A 697 -9.21 19.99 -12.46
N HIS A 698 -9.43 18.88 -13.17
CA HIS A 698 -8.55 18.41 -14.24
C HIS A 698 -9.09 18.78 -15.64
N PHE A 699 -8.35 19.61 -16.39
CA PHE A 699 -8.74 20.13 -17.71
C PHE A 699 -8.60 19.12 -18.86
N GLY A 700 -7.82 18.05 -18.67
CA GLY A 700 -7.54 17.06 -19.69
C GLY A 700 -7.56 15.65 -19.11
N ASN A 701 -8.60 14.88 -19.45
CA ASN A 701 -8.59 13.43 -19.70
C ASN A 701 -10.03 12.90 -19.76
N SER A 702 -10.57 12.72 -20.96
CA SER A 702 -11.74 11.85 -21.19
C SER A 702 -11.37 10.52 -21.83
N GLU A 703 -10.09 10.30 -22.13
CA GLU A 703 -9.63 9.04 -22.69
C GLU A 703 -9.63 7.97 -21.59
N ASN A 704 -10.22 6.81 -21.90
CA ASN A 704 -10.21 5.67 -21.01
C ASN A 704 -8.76 5.18 -20.82
N THR A 705 -8.20 5.43 -19.65
CA THR A 705 -6.84 5.02 -19.26
C THR A 705 -6.77 3.55 -18.81
N PHE A 706 -7.90 2.83 -18.77
CA PHE A 706 -7.93 1.43 -18.38
C PHE A 706 -7.56 0.52 -19.55
N HIS A 707 -6.48 -0.24 -19.36
CA HIS A 707 -5.99 -1.21 -20.35
C HIS A 707 -6.28 -2.67 -19.97
N PHE A 708 -6.55 -2.95 -18.69
CA PHE A 708 -6.71 -4.32 -18.17
C PHE A 708 -8.06 -4.56 -17.47
N TYR A 709 -8.51 -3.61 -16.65
CA TYR A 709 -9.73 -3.64 -15.83
C TYR A 709 -9.95 -2.26 -15.19
N TYR A 710 -10.97 -2.12 -14.33
CA TYR A 710 -11.34 -0.86 -13.66
C TYR A 710 -10.91 -0.71 -12.19
N LYS A 711 -9.99 -1.52 -11.63
CA LYS A 711 -9.66 -1.55 -10.17
C LYS A 711 -9.32 -0.18 -9.55
N ASN A 712 -8.73 0.74 -10.32
CA ASN A 712 -8.33 2.07 -9.84
C ASN A 712 -9.26 3.18 -10.34
N PHE A 713 -10.54 2.88 -10.51
CA PHE A 713 -11.52 3.82 -11.08
C PHE A 713 -11.54 5.18 -10.38
N SER A 714 -11.51 5.19 -9.04
CA SER A 714 -11.58 6.40 -8.23
C SER A 714 -10.31 7.27 -8.28
N GLN A 715 -9.19 6.76 -8.80
CA GLN A 715 -7.90 7.49 -8.82
C GLN A 715 -7.71 8.39 -10.06
N SER A 716 -8.55 8.25 -11.10
CA SER A 716 -8.43 8.98 -12.37
C SER A 716 -9.64 9.88 -12.59
N SER A 717 -9.48 11.02 -13.28
CA SER A 717 -10.61 11.86 -13.71
C SER A 717 -11.16 11.42 -15.05
N PHE A 718 -12.49 11.27 -15.16
CA PHE A 718 -13.20 10.96 -16.41
C PHE A 718 -14.30 11.96 -16.75
N ILE A 719 -14.27 13.12 -16.10
CA ILE A 719 -15.20 14.21 -16.39
C ILE A 719 -14.88 14.70 -17.80
N GLU A 720 -15.83 14.56 -18.73
CA GLU A 720 -15.64 15.06 -20.09
C GLU A 720 -15.29 16.55 -20.07
N PRO A 721 -14.38 17.06 -20.92
CA PRO A 721 -14.04 18.48 -20.92
C PRO A 721 -15.25 19.39 -21.12
N ASP A 722 -15.34 20.49 -20.37
CA ASP A 722 -16.42 21.47 -20.55
C ASP A 722 -16.41 22.10 -21.94
N ASN A 723 -17.58 22.32 -22.53
CA ASN A 723 -17.68 23.04 -23.79
C ASN A 723 -17.86 24.55 -23.55
N PHE A 724 -16.75 25.28 -23.39
CA PHE A 724 -16.77 26.73 -23.17
C PHE A 724 -17.38 27.52 -24.34
N ASP A 725 -17.51 26.95 -25.54
CA ASP A 725 -18.21 27.62 -26.64
C ASP A 725 -19.71 27.75 -26.36
N LEU A 726 -20.31 26.88 -25.55
CA LEU A 726 -21.72 26.99 -25.16
C LEU A 726 -21.98 28.29 -24.38
N SER A 727 -21.20 28.55 -23.32
CA SER A 727 -21.34 29.78 -22.52
C SER A 727 -21.02 31.02 -23.35
N ILE A 728 -19.95 30.99 -24.16
CA ILE A 728 -19.59 32.08 -25.08
C ILE A 728 -20.73 32.40 -26.05
N ASN A 729 -21.41 31.39 -26.60
CA ASN A 729 -22.51 31.62 -27.55
C ASN A 729 -23.70 32.32 -26.90
N TYR A 730 -24.06 31.95 -25.68
CA TYR A 730 -25.07 32.67 -24.90
C TYR A 730 -24.63 34.11 -24.62
N TYR A 731 -23.39 34.33 -24.17
CA TYR A 731 -22.88 35.67 -23.93
C TYR A 731 -22.81 36.55 -25.19
N LYS A 732 -22.47 35.99 -26.36
CA LYS A 732 -22.51 36.71 -27.64
C LYS A 732 -23.90 37.27 -27.93
N LYS A 733 -24.95 36.45 -27.73
CA LYS A 733 -26.34 36.89 -27.88
C LYS A 733 -26.70 37.96 -26.86
N ALA A 734 -26.31 37.79 -25.60
CA ALA A 734 -26.51 38.79 -24.56
C ALA A 734 -25.85 40.13 -24.91
N LEU A 735 -24.60 40.10 -25.38
CA LEU A 735 -23.84 41.29 -25.76
C LEU A 735 -24.50 42.04 -26.93
N ALA A 736 -24.95 41.32 -27.96
CA ALA A 736 -25.57 41.90 -29.14
C ALA A 736 -26.90 42.63 -28.84
N LEU A 737 -27.64 42.14 -27.84
CA LEU A 737 -28.94 42.68 -27.44
C LEU A 737 -28.84 43.79 -26.38
N ASN A 738 -27.72 43.88 -25.66
CA ASN A 738 -27.53 44.84 -24.58
C ASN A 738 -27.04 46.21 -25.12
N LYS A 739 -27.62 47.30 -24.62
CA LYS A 739 -27.28 48.68 -25.01
C LYS A 739 -26.49 49.45 -23.94
N ASN A 740 -26.40 48.91 -22.71
CA ASN A 740 -25.73 49.55 -21.61
C ASN A 740 -24.23 49.22 -21.63
N LYS A 741 -23.38 50.24 -21.73
CA LYS A 741 -21.92 50.08 -21.87
C LYS A 741 -21.25 49.35 -20.68
N GLU A 742 -21.76 49.54 -19.45
CA GLU A 742 -21.25 48.84 -18.25
C GLU A 742 -21.66 47.36 -18.26
N ASP A 743 -22.91 47.05 -18.64
CA ASP A 743 -23.37 45.68 -18.75
C ASP A 743 -22.66 44.93 -19.90
N GLN A 744 -22.43 45.59 -21.04
CA GLN A 744 -21.61 45.04 -22.14
C GLN A 744 -20.17 44.74 -21.70
N ALA A 745 -19.55 45.62 -20.91
CA ALA A 745 -18.21 45.36 -20.36
C ALA A 745 -18.21 44.15 -19.41
N ARG A 746 -19.24 43.98 -18.59
CA ARG A 746 -19.37 42.79 -17.73
C ARG A 746 -19.52 41.51 -18.55
N ILE A 747 -20.38 41.50 -19.56
CA ILE A 747 -20.59 40.35 -20.46
C ILE A 747 -19.30 39.99 -21.19
N LEU A 748 -18.57 40.98 -21.73
CA LEU A 748 -17.29 40.75 -22.38
C LEU A 748 -16.23 40.15 -21.44
N PHE A 749 -16.24 40.51 -20.15
CA PHE A 749 -15.35 39.88 -19.17
C PHE A 749 -15.74 38.43 -18.91
N GLN A 750 -17.04 38.12 -18.77
CA GLN A 750 -17.52 36.75 -18.65
C GLN A 750 -17.13 35.90 -19.88
N MET A 751 -17.21 36.47 -21.08
CA MET A 751 -16.72 35.84 -22.31
C MET A 751 -15.22 35.60 -22.31
N ALA A 752 -14.43 36.56 -21.83
CA ALA A 752 -12.98 36.42 -21.71
C ALA A 752 -12.59 35.31 -20.73
N SER A 753 -13.31 35.18 -19.62
CA SER A 753 -13.09 34.10 -18.66
C SER A 753 -13.40 32.72 -19.25
N ALA A 754 -14.48 32.60 -20.03
CA ALA A 754 -14.78 31.36 -20.75
C ALA A 754 -13.73 31.05 -21.84
N GLU A 755 -13.25 32.07 -22.57
CA GLU A 755 -12.16 31.93 -23.55
C GLU A 755 -10.85 31.49 -22.89
N GLN A 756 -10.55 31.95 -21.67
CA GLN A 756 -9.42 31.50 -20.87
C GLN A 756 -9.53 30.01 -20.51
N GLY A 757 -10.74 29.51 -20.27
CA GLY A 757 -11.01 28.07 -20.10
C GLY A 757 -10.63 27.24 -21.34
N LYS A 758 -10.91 27.75 -22.54
CA LYS A 758 -10.47 27.12 -23.79
C LYS A 758 -8.94 27.05 -23.90
N TYR A 759 -8.23 28.09 -23.45
CA TYR A 759 -6.77 28.06 -23.39
C TYR A 759 -6.26 26.98 -22.43
N TYR A 760 -6.82 26.86 -21.23
CA TYR A 760 -6.38 25.83 -20.27
C TYR A 760 -6.64 24.41 -20.80
N GLN A 761 -7.72 24.20 -21.55
CA GLN A 761 -7.95 22.93 -22.25
C GLN A 761 -6.94 22.69 -23.37
N TYR A 762 -6.56 23.72 -24.12
CA TYR A 762 -5.51 23.63 -25.13
C TYR A 762 -4.15 23.29 -24.50
N GLU A 763 -3.79 23.97 -23.42
CA GLU A 763 -2.54 23.76 -22.67
C GLU A 763 -2.49 22.33 -22.07
N ALA A 764 -3.59 21.87 -21.47
CA ALA A 764 -3.70 20.52 -20.92
C ALA A 764 -3.59 19.40 -21.99
N LYS A 765 -4.03 19.67 -23.23
CA LYS A 765 -3.87 18.77 -24.38
C LYS A 765 -2.55 18.97 -25.15
N GLY A 766 -1.75 19.95 -24.73
CA GLY A 766 -0.52 20.37 -25.41
C GLY A 766 0.60 19.35 -25.29
N GLU A 767 1.81 19.76 -25.69
CA GLU A 767 3.00 18.90 -25.64
C GLU A 767 3.28 18.41 -24.21
N LEU A 768 3.60 17.11 -24.09
CA LEU A 768 4.01 16.49 -22.82
C LEU A 768 5.13 17.29 -22.14
N PRO A 769 5.17 17.34 -20.80
CA PRO A 769 6.27 17.96 -20.08
C PRO A 769 7.61 17.35 -20.53
N ILE A 770 8.63 18.20 -20.69
CA ILE A 770 9.98 17.74 -21.03
C ILE A 770 10.56 17.03 -19.80
N ASN A 771 11.11 15.83 -19.99
CA ASN A 771 11.75 15.07 -18.92
C ASN A 771 12.87 15.91 -18.28
N TYR A 772 12.84 16.04 -16.95
CA TYR A 772 13.82 16.83 -16.19
C TYR A 772 15.27 16.33 -16.37
N ASP A 773 15.44 15.04 -16.70
CA ASP A 773 16.75 14.45 -16.97
C ASP A 773 17.30 14.77 -18.37
N ASP A 774 16.54 15.50 -19.21
CA ASP A 774 17.02 15.97 -20.51
C ASP A 774 18.12 17.04 -20.31
N PRO A 775 19.34 16.86 -20.88
CA PRO A 775 20.43 17.82 -20.71
C PRO A 775 20.14 19.24 -21.23
N LYS A 776 19.08 19.43 -22.02
CA LYS A 776 18.62 20.73 -22.54
C LYS A 776 17.25 21.15 -21.98
N TRP A 777 16.84 20.61 -20.84
CA TRP A 777 15.53 20.88 -20.23
C TRP A 777 15.20 22.37 -20.16
N ASP A 778 16.10 23.20 -19.61
CA ASP A 778 15.89 24.66 -19.47
C ASP A 778 15.61 25.39 -20.78
N GLU A 779 16.32 25.03 -21.86
CA GLU A 779 16.17 25.66 -23.17
C GLU A 779 14.83 25.26 -23.80
N LYS A 780 14.53 23.96 -23.80
CA LYS A 780 13.32 23.40 -24.39
C LYS A 780 12.07 23.88 -23.64
N GLU A 781 12.13 23.95 -22.30
CA GLU A 781 11.01 24.43 -21.49
C GLU A 781 10.73 25.91 -21.72
N LYS A 782 11.76 26.75 -21.86
CA LYS A 782 11.59 28.16 -22.25
C LYS A 782 10.95 28.32 -23.63
N GLN A 783 11.36 27.50 -24.61
CA GLN A 783 10.76 27.51 -25.94
C GLN A 783 9.29 27.06 -25.91
N ARG A 784 8.99 26.01 -25.14
CA ARG A 784 7.62 25.51 -24.92
C ARG A 784 6.73 26.59 -24.29
N GLN A 785 7.21 27.24 -23.23
CA GLN A 785 6.49 28.32 -22.56
C GLN A 785 6.27 29.53 -23.48
N ALA A 786 7.28 29.93 -24.26
CA ALA A 786 7.16 31.02 -25.22
C ALA A 786 6.10 30.73 -26.30
N LYS A 787 6.04 29.49 -26.79
CA LYS A 787 5.02 29.04 -27.73
C LYS A 787 3.61 29.10 -27.12
N PHE A 788 3.44 28.63 -25.89
CA PHE A 788 2.16 28.73 -25.19
C PHE A 788 1.72 30.18 -24.97
N ASP A 789 2.64 31.06 -24.56
CA ASP A 789 2.32 32.48 -24.41
C ASP A 789 1.97 33.14 -25.73
N GLN A 790 2.66 32.81 -26.82
CA GLN A 790 2.31 33.31 -28.16
C GLN A 790 0.90 32.87 -28.56
N ILE A 791 0.57 31.59 -28.40
CA ILE A 791 -0.74 31.03 -28.75
C ILE A 791 -1.85 31.63 -27.88
N LYS A 792 -1.63 31.72 -26.56
CA LYS A 792 -2.55 32.38 -25.62
C LYS A 792 -2.91 33.78 -26.10
N ASN A 793 -1.90 34.58 -26.45
CA ASN A 793 -2.08 35.96 -26.90
C ASN A 793 -2.76 36.05 -28.27
N ALA A 794 -2.41 35.17 -29.20
CA ALA A 794 -2.90 35.22 -30.57
C ALA A 794 -4.34 34.68 -30.72
N GLN A 795 -4.72 33.69 -29.89
CA GLN A 795 -5.96 32.91 -30.12
C GLN A 795 -6.95 32.94 -28.96
N PHE A 796 -6.54 33.29 -27.73
CA PHE A 796 -7.37 33.15 -26.53
C PHE A 796 -7.46 34.42 -25.67
N ARG A 797 -7.29 35.60 -26.29
CA ARG A 797 -7.43 36.91 -25.61
C ARG A 797 -8.31 37.89 -26.39
N THR A 798 -9.17 37.39 -27.26
CA THR A 798 -10.03 38.20 -28.13
C THR A 798 -10.91 39.14 -27.31
N TYR A 799 -11.59 38.63 -26.28
CA TYR A 799 -12.53 39.43 -25.51
C TYR A 799 -11.84 40.37 -24.52
N PHE A 800 -10.67 39.98 -24.00
CA PHE A 800 -9.83 40.91 -23.25
C PHE A 800 -9.32 42.06 -24.11
N ALA A 801 -8.96 41.81 -25.37
CA ALA A 801 -8.58 42.87 -26.31
C ALA A 801 -9.75 43.84 -26.57
N ASN A 802 -10.97 43.32 -26.75
CA ASN A 802 -12.17 44.15 -26.92
C ASN A 802 -12.46 45.01 -25.68
N LEU A 803 -12.34 44.44 -24.47
CA LEU A 803 -12.46 45.21 -23.22
C LEU A 803 -11.45 46.35 -23.13
N LYS A 804 -10.18 46.08 -23.46
CA LYS A 804 -9.11 47.08 -23.44
C LYS A 804 -9.35 48.20 -24.45
N LYS A 805 -9.81 47.84 -25.65
CA LYS A 805 -9.99 48.79 -26.74
C LYS A 805 -11.21 49.69 -26.56
N ASP A 806 -12.36 49.10 -26.24
CA ASP A 806 -13.65 49.78 -26.38
C ASP A 806 -14.33 50.12 -25.03
N TYR A 807 -13.86 49.54 -23.91
CA TYR A 807 -14.53 49.61 -22.59
C TYR A 807 -13.61 49.99 -21.41
N ALA A 808 -12.37 50.42 -21.66
CA ALA A 808 -11.40 50.73 -20.59
C ALA A 808 -11.84 51.87 -19.64
N ASP A 809 -12.75 52.74 -20.08
CA ASP A 809 -13.31 53.86 -19.33
C ASP A 809 -14.41 53.46 -18.33
N THR A 810 -15.03 52.28 -18.52
CA THR A 810 -16.14 51.77 -17.70
C THR A 810 -15.74 51.54 -16.24
N LYS A 811 -16.71 51.67 -15.33
CA LYS A 811 -16.52 51.33 -13.92
C LYS A 811 -16.24 49.85 -13.74
N THR A 812 -16.88 48.98 -14.52
CA THR A 812 -16.63 47.54 -14.52
C THR A 812 -15.15 47.23 -14.78
N VAL A 813 -14.55 47.75 -15.85
CA VAL A 813 -13.13 47.48 -16.14
C VAL A 813 -12.19 48.06 -15.07
N LYS A 814 -12.48 49.26 -14.55
CA LYS A 814 -11.70 49.86 -13.46
C LYS A 814 -11.76 49.00 -12.18
N GLY A 815 -12.94 48.47 -11.85
CA GLY A 815 -13.13 47.55 -10.73
C GLY A 815 -12.35 46.25 -10.92
N LEU A 816 -12.45 45.61 -12.09
CA LEU A 816 -11.74 44.38 -12.41
C LEU A 816 -10.21 44.53 -12.31
N ARG A 817 -9.66 45.68 -12.74
CA ARG A 817 -8.22 45.96 -12.59
C ARG A 817 -7.78 46.09 -11.13
N SER A 818 -8.68 46.46 -10.23
CA SER A 818 -8.38 46.53 -8.80
C SER A 818 -8.46 45.17 -8.09
N SER A 819 -9.29 44.24 -8.59
CA SER A 819 -9.56 42.96 -7.94
C SER A 819 -8.88 41.75 -8.61
N CYS A 820 -8.40 41.87 -9.86
CA CYS A 820 -7.77 40.79 -10.60
C CYS A 820 -6.37 41.20 -11.11
N LEU A 821 -5.32 40.70 -10.46
CA LEU A 821 -3.92 40.99 -10.82
C LEU A 821 -3.56 40.52 -12.23
N TYR A 822 -4.08 39.37 -12.66
CA TYR A 822 -3.86 38.84 -14.01
C TYR A 822 -4.45 39.78 -15.08
N PHE A 823 -5.68 40.26 -14.85
CA PHE A 823 -6.33 41.20 -15.75
C PHE A 823 -5.62 42.56 -15.75
N ASP A 824 -5.23 43.11 -14.59
CA ASP A 824 -4.48 44.37 -14.55
C ASP A 824 -3.12 44.28 -15.24
N TYR A 825 -2.40 43.16 -15.07
CA TYR A 825 -1.17 42.89 -15.81
C TYR A 825 -1.38 42.90 -17.32
N TYR A 826 -2.44 42.24 -17.80
CA TYR A 826 -2.80 42.27 -19.21
C TYR A 826 -3.12 43.69 -19.70
N MET A 827 -3.90 44.46 -18.94
CA MET A 827 -4.31 45.81 -19.33
C MET A 827 -3.14 46.81 -19.42
N LYS A 828 -2.04 46.56 -18.70
CA LYS A 828 -0.81 47.38 -18.69
C LYS A 828 0.11 47.13 -19.87
N LYS A 829 0.10 45.93 -20.44
CA LYS A 829 0.81 45.59 -21.68
C LYS A 829 -0.06 45.93 -22.87
#